data_AF-A0A1S9RU45-F1
#
_entry.id   AF-A0A1S9RU45-F1
#
_cell.length_a   1.000
_cell.length_b   1.000
_cell.length_c   1.000
_cell.angle_alpha   90.00
_cell.angle_beta   90.00
_cell.angle_gamma   90.00
#
_symmetry.space_group_name_H-M   'P 1'
#
loop_
_entity.id
_entity.type
_entity.pdbx_description
1 polymer ?
#
loop_
_entity_poly.entity_id
_entity_poly.type
_entity_poly.pdbx_seq_one_letter_code
_entity_poly.pdbx_strand_id
1 'polypeptide(L)'
;MATLPLLCILVYPLFLLCTSATASPDQEPRFRSEKYAKGFEGPYPLQRYRSADVSGPILNYWHRSVACEDGLYTILAPRGDSVRQSGPMIVDQQGHLVWFKKYQTTYNANVHKYKGERYLTFWAGDDSIRGHGAGSYYMLNSHYEEVYKIQGANGLSGDFHEFQITRDDTALFAVYEVLQIDLREVNGPEKGWIYDGLFQEVDVETNELLFQWRASEHFSLQEAERDREADGETEDNPWDFFHINSIDKDWRGNYLISARYTNSLAYIDGRTGDIIWKLGGKQNSFTDLSHGGATNISWQHHARFQVRTDTNATRMISVFDNTSRGEGAPEHTSRGLLIEINEETMTAAVVQEYWNPTPISSQSQGSMQVLENGDVVLGYGYSAAWTQFTADGEPLCEVHFGPRIEFHGGQIVSYRVFKQEWVGLPLTSPSVALSGTQAAVSWNGATEVVTWVLQGALPGVKVNGDDSAVAIRQRADDEEHDLEFEFITAIPKSGFETIVPLPADRLYSKLRIIALDKKGISLGATKALNWEPEEMKTQVAVYSGQEPHDDGKTGAAPDATSSWTIGIGLITVSILGFCVWLVCKIAYGRSLKGLFTRDKDDQAWQRVSTGEELEELDGFGDIESGDHASDSLLKQREE
;
A
#
# COMPACT_ATOMS: atom_id res chain seq x y z
N MET A 1 53.14 -36.26 -32.00
CA MET A 1 51.94 -36.23 -31.15
C MET A 1 52.04 -34.99 -30.28
N ALA A 2 51.29 -33.95 -30.60
CA ALA A 2 51.14 -32.77 -29.75
C ALA A 2 49.76 -32.15 -30.02
N THR A 3 49.10 -31.87 -28.91
CA THR A 3 47.71 -31.49 -28.65
C THR A 3 47.48 -29.97 -28.78
N LEU A 4 46.31 -29.58 -29.30
CA LEU A 4 45.45 -28.37 -29.05
C LEU A 4 46.09 -26.96 -28.80
N PRO A 5 45.43 -25.84 -29.20
CA PRO A 5 44.02 -25.60 -28.87
C PRO A 5 43.15 -25.07 -30.00
N LEU A 6 42.13 -25.88 -30.32
CA LEU A 6 40.85 -25.46 -30.88
C LEU A 6 39.93 -25.11 -29.69
N LEU A 7 40.26 -24.05 -28.94
CA LEU A 7 39.47 -23.66 -27.74
C LEU A 7 39.21 -22.15 -27.62
N CYS A 8 39.46 -21.36 -28.67
CA CYS A 8 39.24 -19.90 -28.64
C CYS A 8 38.06 -19.42 -29.51
N ILE A 9 37.30 -20.30 -30.16
CA ILE A 9 36.21 -19.89 -31.08
C ILE A 9 34.80 -20.15 -30.51
N LEU A 10 34.68 -20.81 -29.35
CA LEU A 10 33.38 -21.09 -28.72
C LEU A 10 33.11 -20.31 -27.42
N VAL A 11 33.99 -19.40 -27.02
CA VAL A 11 33.80 -18.59 -25.78
C VAL A 11 33.20 -17.21 -26.07
N TYR A 12 33.24 -16.74 -27.32
CA TYR A 12 32.67 -15.44 -27.70
C TYR A 12 31.13 -15.39 -27.83
N PRO A 13 30.41 -16.45 -28.26
CA PRO A 13 28.95 -16.41 -28.28
C PRO A 13 28.32 -16.70 -26.91
N LEU A 14 29.04 -17.35 -25.99
CA LEU A 14 28.56 -17.54 -24.60
C LEU A 14 28.76 -16.29 -23.72
N PHE A 15 29.75 -15.44 -24.01
CA PHE A 15 29.92 -14.16 -23.31
C PHE A 15 28.93 -13.07 -23.75
N LEU A 16 28.36 -13.19 -24.95
CA LEU A 16 27.32 -12.28 -25.46
C LEU A 16 25.89 -12.66 -25.04
N LEU A 17 25.68 -13.85 -24.49
CA LEU A 17 24.41 -14.25 -23.86
C LEU A 17 24.31 -13.85 -22.38
N CYS A 18 25.35 -13.23 -21.80
CA CYS A 18 25.37 -12.77 -20.41
C CYS A 18 25.52 -11.25 -20.23
N THR A 19 25.34 -10.44 -21.29
CA THR A 19 25.48 -8.97 -21.21
C THR A 19 24.33 -8.18 -21.84
N SER A 20 23.12 -8.74 -21.83
CA SER A 20 21.89 -7.94 -21.89
C SER A 20 21.14 -8.13 -20.58
N ALA A 21 21.79 -7.76 -19.47
CA ALA A 21 21.03 -7.19 -18.36
C ALA A 21 20.42 -5.90 -18.91
N THR A 22 19.28 -6.01 -19.58
CA THR A 22 18.41 -4.87 -19.83
C THR A 22 18.09 -4.34 -18.45
N ALA A 23 18.73 -3.23 -18.07
CA ALA A 23 18.40 -2.56 -16.82
C ALA A 23 16.88 -2.42 -16.78
N SER A 24 16.25 -2.95 -15.73
CA SER A 24 14.80 -2.79 -15.56
C SER A 24 14.51 -1.29 -15.61
N PRO A 25 13.51 -0.83 -16.38
CA PRO A 25 13.11 0.57 -16.32
C PRO A 25 12.49 0.94 -14.97
N ASP A 26 12.13 -0.09 -14.19
CA ASP A 26 11.77 0.03 -12.80
C ASP A 26 12.98 0.26 -11.93
N GLN A 27 12.82 1.12 -10.93
CA GLN A 27 13.86 1.34 -9.95
C GLN A 27 13.97 0.11 -9.06
N GLU A 28 15.17 -0.46 -9.05
CA GLU A 28 15.48 -1.55 -8.14
C GLU A 28 15.25 -1.14 -6.68
N PRO A 29 14.70 -2.05 -5.85
CA PRO A 29 14.63 -1.83 -4.43
C PRO A 29 15.99 -1.50 -3.84
N ARG A 30 15.97 -0.72 -2.77
CA ARG A 30 17.16 -0.49 -1.96
C ARG A 30 17.49 -1.74 -1.17
N PHE A 31 18.77 -1.92 -0.87
CA PHE A 31 19.26 -3.02 -0.07
C PHE A 31 20.11 -2.48 1.07
N ARG A 32 19.61 -2.62 2.30
CA ARG A 32 20.25 -2.08 3.51
C ARG A 32 20.69 -0.62 3.34
N SER A 33 19.88 0.19 2.65
CA SER A 33 20.23 1.59 2.37
C SER A 33 20.03 2.40 3.65
N GLU A 34 21.16 2.76 4.27
CA GLU A 34 21.19 3.71 5.38
C GLU A 34 20.68 5.10 4.98
N LYS A 35 20.81 5.47 3.69
CA LYS A 35 20.27 6.73 3.19
C LYS A 35 18.75 6.72 3.20
N TYR A 36 18.15 5.63 2.72
CA TYR A 36 16.72 5.39 2.78
C TYR A 36 16.24 5.38 4.23
N ALA A 37 16.88 4.56 5.09
CA ALA A 37 16.46 4.40 6.48
C ALA A 37 16.48 5.71 7.30
N LYS A 38 17.32 6.68 6.91
CA LYS A 38 17.43 8.01 7.53
C LYS A 38 16.60 9.09 6.83
N GLY A 39 15.77 8.73 5.85
CA GLY A 39 14.86 9.66 5.17
C GLY A 39 15.51 10.56 4.11
N PHE A 40 16.76 10.31 3.69
CA PHE A 40 17.43 11.12 2.67
C PHE A 40 16.80 10.99 1.27
N GLU A 41 16.02 9.94 1.02
CA GLU A 41 15.27 9.72 -0.22
C GLU A 41 13.82 10.27 -0.12
N GLY A 42 13.51 11.00 0.94
CA GLY A 42 12.18 11.49 1.26
C GLY A 42 11.42 10.55 2.20
N PRO A 43 10.26 10.99 2.73
CA PRO A 43 9.48 10.19 3.65
C PRO A 43 8.84 9.01 2.93
N TYR A 44 8.26 9.18 1.74
CA TYR A 44 7.67 8.10 0.95
C TYR A 44 8.34 7.99 -0.43
N PRO A 45 9.47 7.26 -0.55
CA PRO A 45 10.13 7.08 -1.83
C PRO A 45 9.23 6.33 -2.82
N LEU A 46 8.92 6.98 -3.93
CA LEU A 46 8.02 6.48 -4.97
C LEU A 46 8.69 6.49 -6.34
N GLN A 47 8.42 5.47 -7.14
CA GLN A 47 8.65 5.47 -8.57
C GLN A 47 7.38 5.93 -9.30
N ARG A 48 7.53 6.86 -10.24
CA ARG A 48 6.50 7.18 -11.25
C ARG A 48 6.79 6.42 -12.54
N TYR A 49 5.74 6.01 -13.23
CA TYR A 49 5.85 5.26 -14.48
C TYR A 49 5.64 6.18 -15.70
N ARG A 50 6.35 5.87 -16.79
CA ARG A 50 6.31 6.64 -18.04
C ARG A 50 5.00 6.39 -18.76
N SER A 51 4.63 5.11 -18.86
CA SER A 51 3.49 4.57 -19.60
C SER A 51 2.14 4.74 -18.90
N ALA A 52 2.11 4.80 -17.57
CA ALA A 52 0.87 4.86 -16.79
C ALA A 52 0.91 5.95 -15.71
N ASP A 53 -0.25 6.55 -15.40
CA ASP A 53 -0.38 7.56 -14.35
C ASP A 53 -0.58 6.96 -12.95
N VAL A 54 0.35 6.10 -12.57
CA VAL A 54 0.39 5.49 -11.23
C VAL A 54 1.79 5.63 -10.64
N SER A 55 1.89 5.43 -9.33
CA SER A 55 3.17 5.41 -8.61
C SER A 55 3.25 4.19 -7.72
N GLY A 56 4.43 3.58 -7.64
CA GLY A 56 4.73 2.44 -6.79
C GLY A 56 5.78 2.79 -5.73
N PRO A 57 5.76 2.16 -4.55
CA PRO A 57 6.78 2.38 -3.53
C PRO A 57 8.12 1.83 -3.98
N ILE A 58 9.18 2.58 -3.71
CA ILE A 58 10.54 2.05 -3.75
C ILE A 58 10.80 1.45 -2.37
N LEU A 59 10.94 0.14 -2.33
CA LEU A 59 11.14 -0.60 -1.09
C LEU A 59 12.62 -0.62 -0.68
N ASN A 60 12.88 -0.84 0.61
CA ASN A 60 14.20 -1.11 1.15
C ASN A 60 14.22 -2.47 1.84
N TYR A 61 14.94 -3.43 1.24
CA TYR A 61 15.14 -4.76 1.79
C TYR A 61 16.31 -4.72 2.77
N TRP A 62 16.00 -4.91 4.05
CA TRP A 62 17.01 -5.05 5.09
C TRP A 62 17.58 -6.47 5.13
N HIS A 63 16.69 -7.44 4.96
CA HIS A 63 17.00 -8.84 4.75
C HIS A 63 16.21 -9.35 3.54
N ARG A 64 16.83 -10.20 2.71
CA ARG A 64 16.19 -10.81 1.54
C ARG A 64 16.70 -12.24 1.37
N SER A 65 15.76 -13.16 1.23
CA SER A 65 16.00 -14.56 0.92
C SER A 65 15.20 -14.95 -0.32
N VAL A 66 15.75 -15.85 -1.14
CA VAL A 66 15.01 -16.47 -2.25
C VAL A 66 13.82 -17.29 -1.77
N ALA A 67 13.80 -17.68 -0.48
CA ALA A 67 12.67 -18.39 0.10
C ALA A 67 11.38 -17.54 0.17
N CYS A 68 11.50 -16.21 0.12
CA CYS A 68 10.33 -15.33 0.05
C CYS A 68 9.73 -15.24 -1.36
N GLU A 69 10.42 -15.81 -2.37
CA GLU A 69 9.94 -15.88 -3.75
C GLU A 69 8.97 -17.09 -3.89
N ASP A 70 7.85 -17.02 -3.19
CA ASP A 70 6.86 -18.09 -3.00
C ASP A 70 5.70 -18.06 -4.00
N GLY A 71 5.76 -17.20 -5.02
CA GLY A 71 4.67 -17.04 -5.99
C GLY A 71 3.53 -16.12 -5.53
N LEU A 72 3.53 -15.64 -4.29
CA LEU A 72 2.47 -14.78 -3.74
C LEU A 72 2.77 -13.29 -3.98
N TYR A 73 1.71 -12.48 -4.03
CA TYR A 73 1.81 -11.02 -4.07
C TYR A 73 1.69 -10.43 -2.67
N THR A 74 2.33 -9.30 -2.42
CA THR A 74 2.15 -8.55 -1.17
C THR A 74 1.05 -7.51 -1.36
N ILE A 75 0.05 -7.55 -0.49
CA ILE A 75 -1.12 -6.68 -0.49
C ILE A 75 -1.01 -5.71 0.69
N LEU A 76 -1.18 -4.42 0.42
CA LEU A 76 -1.07 -3.35 1.40
C LEU A 76 -1.94 -2.15 1.00
N ALA A 77 -2.20 -1.25 1.96
CA ALA A 77 -2.92 0.00 1.74
C ALA A 77 -2.13 1.14 2.40
N PRO A 78 -1.10 1.69 1.72
CA PRO A 78 -0.32 2.79 2.26
C PRO A 78 -1.19 4.03 2.50
N ARG A 79 -1.01 4.65 3.66
CA ARG A 79 -1.65 5.90 4.09
C ARG A 79 -0.75 6.67 5.06
N GLY A 80 -1.18 7.84 5.49
CA GLY A 80 -0.44 8.74 6.39
C GLY A 80 -0.08 10.05 5.69
N ASP A 81 0.42 11.02 6.45
CA ASP A 81 0.62 12.41 5.99
C ASP A 81 1.50 12.54 4.74
N SER A 82 2.44 11.62 4.57
CA SER A 82 3.37 11.61 3.44
C SER A 82 2.82 10.85 2.21
N VAL A 83 1.67 10.19 2.33
CA VAL A 83 1.03 9.43 1.26
C VAL A 83 0.00 10.29 0.53
N ARG A 84 0.39 10.84 -0.62
CA ARG A 84 -0.47 11.75 -1.42
C ARG A 84 -1.63 11.05 -2.13
N GLN A 85 -1.47 9.77 -2.46
CA GLN A 85 -2.48 8.97 -3.13
C GLN A 85 -2.67 7.69 -2.33
N SER A 86 -3.72 7.66 -1.50
CA SER A 86 -4.10 6.45 -0.78
C SER A 86 -4.91 5.54 -1.70
N GLY A 87 -4.78 4.24 -1.45
CA GLY A 87 -5.49 3.22 -2.20
C GLY A 87 -4.94 1.83 -1.91
N PRO A 88 -5.71 0.78 -2.22
CA PRO A 88 -5.23 -0.59 -2.18
C PRO A 88 -4.13 -0.80 -3.23
N MET A 89 -3.13 -1.59 -2.85
CA MET A 89 -1.92 -1.80 -3.65
C MET A 89 -1.49 -3.26 -3.62
N ILE A 90 -0.95 -3.72 -4.76
CA ILE A 90 -0.35 -5.03 -4.94
C ILE A 90 1.09 -4.81 -5.41
N VAL A 91 2.06 -5.44 -4.74
CA VAL A 91 3.46 -5.48 -5.16
C VAL A 91 3.93 -6.93 -5.35
N ASP A 92 4.84 -7.14 -6.30
CA ASP A 92 5.42 -8.45 -6.58
C ASP A 92 6.51 -8.83 -5.56
N GLN A 93 7.07 -10.03 -5.71
CA GLN A 93 8.10 -10.57 -4.81
C GLN A 93 9.45 -9.82 -4.94
N GLN A 94 9.64 -9.09 -6.03
CA GLN A 94 10.81 -8.25 -6.28
C GLN A 94 10.59 -6.82 -5.81
N GLY A 95 9.38 -6.47 -5.35
CA GLY A 95 9.05 -5.15 -4.82
C GLY A 95 8.57 -4.16 -5.87
N HIS A 96 8.25 -4.60 -7.08
CA HIS A 96 7.66 -3.73 -8.10
C HIS A 96 6.15 -3.63 -7.92
N LEU A 97 5.58 -2.51 -8.36
CA LEU A 97 4.14 -2.35 -8.45
C LEU A 97 3.55 -3.42 -9.37
N VAL A 98 2.40 -3.97 -8.99
CA VAL A 98 1.57 -4.81 -9.85
C VAL A 98 0.28 -4.09 -10.16
N TRP A 99 -0.36 -3.56 -9.11
CA TRP A 99 -1.61 -2.83 -9.23
C TRP A 99 -1.72 -1.76 -8.16
N PHE A 100 -2.24 -0.60 -8.55
CA PHE A 100 -2.69 0.44 -7.66
C PHE A 100 -3.93 1.12 -8.24
N LYS A 101 -4.89 1.44 -7.38
CA LYS A 101 -6.00 2.32 -7.72
C LYS A 101 -6.19 3.31 -6.59
N LYS A 102 -6.19 4.59 -6.94
CA LYS A 102 -6.50 5.65 -5.97
C LYS A 102 -7.94 5.47 -5.49
N TYR A 103 -8.13 5.50 -4.18
CA TYR A 103 -9.43 5.59 -3.51
C TYR A 103 -9.40 6.77 -2.53
N GLN A 104 -10.50 6.98 -1.80
CA GLN A 104 -10.43 7.66 -0.51
C GLN A 104 -9.55 6.88 0.47
N THR A 105 -9.44 7.34 1.72
CA THR A 105 -8.61 6.65 2.72
C THR A 105 -8.96 5.17 2.79
N THR A 106 -7.95 4.32 2.60
CA THR A 106 -8.12 2.87 2.46
C THR A 106 -7.42 2.13 3.60
N TYR A 107 -8.07 1.09 4.10
CA TYR A 107 -7.56 0.22 5.16
C TYR A 107 -7.77 -1.26 4.79
N ASN A 108 -6.97 -2.14 5.41
CA ASN A 108 -7.17 -3.58 5.37
C ASN A 108 -7.32 -4.18 3.95
N ALA A 109 -6.48 -3.75 3.01
CA ALA A 109 -6.41 -4.38 1.70
C ALA A 109 -5.94 -5.84 1.83
N ASN A 110 -6.73 -6.78 1.30
CA ASN A 110 -6.47 -8.21 1.35
C ASN A 110 -7.19 -8.93 0.20
N VAL A 111 -7.01 -10.24 0.09
CA VAL A 111 -7.79 -11.10 -0.82
C VAL A 111 -8.60 -12.08 0.01
N HIS A 112 -9.91 -12.14 -0.23
CA HIS A 112 -10.80 -13.12 0.39
C HIS A 112 -11.49 -13.99 -0.67
N LYS A 113 -11.86 -15.20 -0.30
CA LYS A 113 -12.67 -16.08 -1.13
C LYS A 113 -14.15 -15.93 -0.76
N TYR A 114 -15.01 -15.83 -1.76
CA TYR A 114 -16.46 -15.81 -1.62
C TYR A 114 -17.07 -16.67 -2.72
N LYS A 115 -17.90 -17.66 -2.36
CA LYS A 115 -18.51 -18.63 -3.30
C LYS A 115 -17.50 -19.29 -4.26
N GLY A 116 -16.29 -19.53 -3.77
CA GLY A 116 -15.19 -20.16 -4.51
C GLY A 116 -14.34 -19.22 -5.38
N GLU A 117 -14.73 -17.95 -5.53
CA GLU A 117 -13.98 -16.93 -6.28
C GLU A 117 -13.16 -16.04 -5.35
N ARG A 118 -12.04 -15.49 -5.85
CA ARG A 118 -11.19 -14.56 -5.10
C ARG A 118 -11.59 -13.13 -5.42
N TYR A 119 -11.70 -12.32 -4.38
CA TYR A 119 -11.95 -10.89 -4.48
C TYR A 119 -10.86 -10.11 -3.76
N LEU A 120 -10.40 -9.02 -4.37
CA LEU A 120 -9.57 -8.02 -3.71
C LEU A 120 -10.49 -7.18 -2.84
N THR A 121 -10.24 -7.17 -1.54
CA THR A 121 -11.12 -6.54 -0.55
C THR A 121 -10.39 -5.44 0.19
N PHE A 122 -11.06 -4.35 0.50
CA PHE A 122 -10.53 -3.28 1.33
C PHE A 122 -11.66 -2.44 1.92
N TRP A 123 -11.41 -1.79 3.04
CA TRP A 123 -12.29 -0.74 3.57
C TRP A 123 -11.91 0.60 2.95
N ALA A 124 -12.90 1.43 2.65
CA ALA A 124 -12.67 2.84 2.31
C ALA A 124 -13.76 3.74 2.92
N GLY A 125 -13.36 4.86 3.52
CA GLY A 125 -14.29 5.78 4.19
C GLY A 125 -13.60 6.96 4.87
N ASP A 126 -14.33 7.59 5.78
CA ASP A 126 -13.83 8.63 6.68
C ASP A 126 -13.18 7.99 7.91
N ASP A 127 -11.90 8.27 8.15
CA ASP A 127 -11.12 7.78 9.28
C ASP A 127 -10.78 8.88 10.30
N SER A 128 -11.44 10.04 10.21
CA SER A 128 -11.26 11.16 11.14
C SER A 128 -11.92 10.94 12.52
N ILE A 129 -12.64 9.84 12.71
CA ILE A 129 -13.42 9.53 13.92
C ILE A 129 -12.53 8.89 14.99
N ARG A 130 -11.56 9.64 15.53
CA ARG A 130 -10.73 9.29 16.70
C ARG A 130 -10.29 7.82 16.80
N GLY A 131 -9.73 7.29 15.71
CA GLY A 131 -9.25 5.91 15.69
C GLY A 131 -10.32 4.87 15.35
N HIS A 132 -11.48 5.30 14.86
CA HIS A 132 -12.55 4.50 14.25
C HIS A 132 -12.87 5.02 12.84
N GLY A 133 -13.53 4.17 12.04
CA GLY A 133 -13.92 4.51 10.68
C GLY A 133 -15.43 4.59 10.49
N ALA A 134 -15.87 5.50 9.61
CA ALA A 134 -17.19 5.46 8.98
C ALA A 134 -17.04 5.22 7.48
N GLY A 135 -17.21 3.97 7.05
CA GLY A 135 -17.01 3.62 5.65
C GLY A 135 -17.74 2.35 5.21
N SER A 136 -17.24 1.79 4.11
CA SER A 136 -17.76 0.58 3.49
C SER A 136 -16.62 -0.32 3.06
N TYR A 137 -16.91 -1.62 2.93
CA TYR A 137 -15.97 -2.60 2.39
C TYR A 137 -16.30 -2.85 0.93
N TYR A 138 -15.28 -2.86 0.09
CA TYR A 138 -15.40 -3.08 -1.34
C TYR A 138 -14.80 -4.44 -1.69
N MET A 139 -15.44 -5.19 -2.57
CA MET A 139 -14.93 -6.45 -3.12
C MET A 139 -14.81 -6.31 -4.64
N LEU A 140 -13.58 -6.37 -5.13
CA LEU A 140 -13.27 -6.28 -6.55
C LEU A 140 -12.99 -7.67 -7.12
N ASN A 141 -13.55 -7.98 -8.29
CA ASN A 141 -13.26 -9.23 -9.00
C ASN A 141 -11.86 -9.20 -9.66
N SER A 142 -11.50 -10.27 -10.38
CA SER A 142 -10.23 -10.36 -11.13
C SER A 142 -10.06 -9.28 -12.21
N HIS A 143 -11.16 -8.66 -12.67
CA HIS A 143 -11.15 -7.57 -13.64
C HIS A 143 -11.01 -6.19 -12.98
N TYR A 144 -10.88 -6.13 -11.65
CA TYR A 144 -10.86 -4.93 -10.81
C TYR A 144 -12.17 -4.11 -10.83
N GLU A 145 -13.28 -4.76 -11.17
CA GLU A 145 -14.61 -4.17 -11.08
C GLU A 145 -15.15 -4.36 -9.66
N GLU A 146 -15.79 -3.32 -9.11
CA GLU A 146 -16.49 -3.39 -7.84
C GLU A 146 -17.76 -4.24 -7.99
N VAL A 147 -17.76 -5.43 -7.40
CA VAL A 147 -18.90 -6.36 -7.48
C VAL A 147 -19.79 -6.26 -6.24
N TYR A 148 -19.17 -6.12 -5.06
CA TYR A 148 -19.90 -5.96 -3.81
C TYR A 148 -19.43 -4.75 -3.03
N LYS A 149 -20.39 -4.06 -2.41
CA LYS A 149 -20.16 -3.00 -1.43
C LYS A 149 -20.92 -3.34 -0.16
N ILE A 150 -20.18 -3.67 0.89
CA ILE A 150 -20.70 -4.10 2.17
C ILE A 150 -20.77 -2.90 3.13
N GLN A 151 -21.89 -2.76 3.82
CA GLN A 151 -22.17 -1.69 4.77
C GLN A 151 -22.68 -2.26 6.09
N GLY A 152 -22.55 -1.47 7.16
CA GLY A 152 -23.15 -1.82 8.45
C GLY A 152 -24.68 -1.81 8.38
N ALA A 153 -25.29 -2.72 9.14
CA ALA A 153 -26.73 -2.75 9.34
C ALA A 153 -27.16 -1.75 10.43
N ASN A 154 -28.48 -1.57 10.58
CA ASN A 154 -29.08 -0.69 11.59
C ASN A 154 -28.67 0.79 11.51
N GLY A 155 -28.26 1.26 10.32
CA GLY A 155 -27.82 2.63 10.10
C GLY A 155 -26.40 2.92 10.59
N LEU A 156 -25.65 1.88 11.00
CA LEU A 156 -24.25 1.99 11.40
C LEU A 156 -23.34 1.90 10.17
N SER A 157 -22.18 2.56 10.25
CA SER A 157 -21.14 2.44 9.22
C SER A 157 -20.16 1.32 9.55
N GLY A 158 -19.57 0.71 8.52
CA GLY A 158 -18.50 -0.26 8.70
C GLY A 158 -17.24 0.44 9.22
N ASP A 159 -16.61 -0.12 10.25
CA ASP A 159 -15.36 0.38 10.82
C ASP A 159 -14.12 -0.24 10.14
N PHE A 160 -13.03 0.50 10.08
CA PHE A 160 -11.88 0.09 9.29
C PHE A 160 -11.08 -1.09 9.89
N HIS A 161 -11.31 -1.53 11.13
CA HIS A 161 -10.40 -2.45 11.81
C HIS A 161 -10.47 -3.90 11.31
N GLU A 162 -11.65 -4.36 10.88
CA GLU A 162 -11.84 -5.74 10.47
C GLU A 162 -12.77 -5.91 9.28
N PHE A 163 -12.40 -6.83 8.39
CA PHE A 163 -13.28 -7.38 7.37
C PHE A 163 -12.84 -8.81 7.05
N GLN A 164 -13.76 -9.77 7.13
CA GLN A 164 -13.54 -11.17 6.79
C GLN A 164 -14.74 -11.68 5.99
N ILE A 165 -14.48 -12.62 5.08
CA ILE A 165 -15.52 -13.50 4.55
C ILE A 165 -15.46 -14.82 5.31
N THR A 166 -16.56 -15.21 5.94
CA THR A 166 -16.64 -16.43 6.74
C THR A 166 -16.73 -17.66 5.85
N ARG A 167 -16.64 -18.85 6.47
CA ARG A 167 -16.82 -20.13 5.76
C ARG A 167 -18.24 -20.36 5.26
N ASP A 168 -19.19 -19.61 5.81
CA ASP A 168 -20.60 -19.67 5.42
C ASP A 168 -20.92 -18.68 4.29
N ASP A 169 -19.90 -18.09 3.65
CA ASP A 169 -20.02 -17.07 2.61
C ASP A 169 -20.80 -15.82 3.11
N THR A 170 -20.50 -15.36 4.33
CA THR A 170 -21.04 -14.13 4.92
C THR A 170 -19.92 -13.12 5.19
N ALA A 171 -20.25 -11.84 5.32
CA ALA A 171 -19.29 -10.80 5.67
C ALA A 171 -19.31 -10.52 7.18
N LEU A 172 -18.14 -10.45 7.79
CA LEU A 172 -17.92 -10.22 9.22
C LEU A 172 -17.01 -9.02 9.43
N PHE A 173 -17.45 -8.05 10.22
CA PHE A 173 -16.71 -6.80 10.42
C PHE A 173 -17.09 -6.06 11.71
N ALA A 174 -16.23 -5.12 12.12
CA ALA A 174 -16.45 -4.26 13.27
C ALA A 174 -17.36 -3.07 12.92
N VAL A 175 -18.15 -2.61 13.91
CA VAL A 175 -18.88 -1.35 13.85
C VAL A 175 -18.83 -0.69 15.24
N TYR A 176 -19.07 0.62 15.30
CA TYR A 176 -19.10 1.37 16.56
C TYR A 176 -20.36 2.21 16.67
N GLU A 177 -20.83 2.41 17.90
CA GLU A 177 -21.95 3.29 18.21
C GLU A 177 -21.64 4.11 19.45
N VAL A 178 -22.02 5.39 19.43
CA VAL A 178 -21.92 6.25 20.62
C VAL A 178 -23.12 5.96 21.53
N LEU A 179 -22.84 5.59 22.77
CA LEU A 179 -23.86 5.20 23.76
C LEU A 179 -23.70 5.99 25.06
N GLN A 180 -24.80 6.49 25.62
CA GLN A 180 -24.83 7.08 26.95
C GLN A 180 -24.97 6.00 28.03
N ILE A 181 -24.06 5.99 29.01
CA ILE A 181 -24.01 4.99 30.09
C ILE A 181 -23.52 5.61 31.41
N ASP A 182 -23.77 4.95 32.53
CA ASP A 182 -23.27 5.35 33.85
C ASP A 182 -21.78 4.99 33.99
N LEU A 183 -20.92 6.01 34.06
CA LEU A 183 -19.47 5.86 34.17
C LEU A 183 -18.96 6.02 35.61
N ARG A 184 -19.83 6.09 36.62
CA ARG A 184 -19.40 6.27 38.03
C ARG A 184 -18.47 5.16 38.51
N GLU A 185 -18.63 3.93 38.03
CA GLU A 185 -17.76 2.81 38.41
C GLU A 185 -16.30 2.95 37.95
N VAL A 186 -16.06 3.84 36.98
CA VAL A 186 -14.74 4.16 36.42
C VAL A 186 -14.39 5.66 36.62
N ASN A 187 -14.88 6.24 37.72
CA ASN A 187 -14.64 7.63 38.11
C ASN A 187 -15.12 8.68 37.08
N GLY A 188 -16.20 8.39 36.36
CA GLY A 188 -16.86 9.30 35.42
C GLY A 188 -18.24 9.79 35.87
N PRO A 189 -18.95 10.53 35.00
CA PRO A 189 -20.28 11.04 35.27
C PRO A 189 -21.35 9.93 35.21
N GLU A 190 -22.47 10.14 35.90
CA GLU A 190 -23.65 9.24 35.84
C GLU A 190 -24.29 9.19 34.44
N LYS A 191 -24.08 10.23 33.63
CA LYS A 191 -24.52 10.31 32.23
C LYS A 191 -23.31 10.52 31.33
N GLY A 192 -22.43 9.53 31.32
CA GLY A 192 -21.25 9.52 30.49
C GLY A 192 -21.51 8.94 29.11
N TRP A 193 -20.49 8.97 28.26
CA TRP A 193 -20.58 8.52 26.87
C TRP A 193 -19.43 7.58 26.53
N ILE A 194 -19.72 6.53 25.76
CA ILE A 194 -18.73 5.57 25.28
C ILE A 194 -18.82 5.37 23.77
N TYR A 195 -17.67 5.07 23.14
CA TYR A 195 -17.66 4.37 21.86
C TYR A 195 -17.83 2.89 22.19
N ASP A 196 -19.04 2.37 21.99
CA ASP A 196 -19.31 0.96 22.21
C ASP A 196 -18.83 0.16 21.01
N GLY A 197 -18.11 -0.93 21.28
CA GLY A 197 -17.54 -1.80 20.25
C GLY A 197 -18.54 -2.90 19.89
N LEU A 198 -18.83 -3.04 18.61
CA LEU A 198 -19.71 -4.07 18.08
C LEU A 198 -19.04 -4.83 16.94
N PHE A 199 -19.58 -6.00 16.62
CA PHE A 199 -19.36 -6.61 15.31
C PHE A 199 -20.68 -7.10 14.73
N GLN A 200 -20.71 -7.17 13.40
CA GLN A 200 -21.85 -7.65 12.64
C GLN A 200 -21.41 -8.75 11.68
N GLU A 201 -22.25 -9.77 11.55
CA GLU A 201 -22.23 -10.70 10.43
C GLU A 201 -23.43 -10.41 9.53
N VAL A 202 -23.19 -10.22 8.24
CA VAL A 202 -24.22 -9.90 7.25
C VAL A 202 -24.12 -10.78 6.02
N ASP A 203 -25.22 -10.90 5.29
CA ASP A 203 -25.21 -11.48 3.95
C ASP A 203 -24.51 -10.53 2.95
N VAL A 204 -23.58 -11.05 2.15
CA VAL A 204 -22.73 -10.26 1.24
C VAL A 204 -23.53 -9.59 0.13
N GLU A 205 -24.59 -10.23 -0.37
CA GLU A 205 -25.36 -9.73 -1.52
C GLU A 205 -26.42 -8.71 -1.10
N THR A 206 -27.03 -8.92 0.05
CA THR A 206 -28.19 -8.15 0.51
C THR A 206 -27.87 -7.13 1.60
N ASN A 207 -26.72 -7.26 2.28
CA ASN A 207 -26.41 -6.58 3.54
C ASN A 207 -27.42 -6.88 4.67
N GLU A 208 -28.17 -7.98 4.57
CA GLU A 208 -29.08 -8.41 5.65
C GLU A 208 -28.28 -8.81 6.89
N LEU A 209 -28.66 -8.27 8.04
CA LEU A 209 -28.04 -8.59 9.32
C LEU A 209 -28.38 -10.02 9.75
N LEU A 210 -27.35 -10.84 9.96
CA LEU A 210 -27.48 -12.21 10.43
C LEU A 210 -27.18 -12.33 11.92
N PHE A 211 -26.18 -11.58 12.40
CA PHE A 211 -25.80 -11.56 13.81
C PHE A 211 -25.17 -10.21 14.18
N GLN A 212 -25.46 -9.73 15.39
CA GLN A 212 -24.81 -8.55 15.98
C GLN A 212 -24.50 -8.82 17.44
N TRP A 213 -23.33 -8.37 17.88
CA TRP A 213 -22.88 -8.47 19.26
C TRP A 213 -22.35 -7.12 19.75
N ARG A 214 -22.52 -6.84 21.05
CA ARG A 214 -22.22 -5.55 21.67
C ARG A 214 -21.36 -5.71 22.92
N ALA A 215 -20.21 -5.03 22.99
CA ALA A 215 -19.28 -5.18 24.11
C ALA A 215 -19.87 -4.80 25.47
N SER A 216 -20.57 -3.67 25.56
CA SER A 216 -21.14 -3.17 26.82
C SER A 216 -22.19 -4.10 27.48
N GLU A 217 -22.76 -5.05 26.74
CA GLU A 217 -23.68 -6.06 27.29
C GLU A 217 -22.96 -7.23 27.99
N HIS A 218 -21.65 -7.39 27.74
CA HIS A 218 -20.88 -8.57 28.13
C HIS A 218 -19.57 -8.27 28.89
N PHE A 219 -19.08 -7.03 28.85
CA PHE A 219 -17.85 -6.60 29.52
C PHE A 219 -18.14 -5.51 30.53
N SER A 220 -17.54 -5.62 31.73
CA SER A 220 -17.56 -4.51 32.69
C SER A 220 -16.57 -3.43 32.24
N LEU A 221 -16.92 -2.16 32.45
CA LEU A 221 -16.03 -1.03 32.15
C LEU A 221 -14.74 -1.07 32.97
N GLN A 222 -14.76 -1.74 34.13
CA GLN A 222 -13.57 -1.91 34.99
C GLN A 222 -12.54 -2.89 34.40
N GLU A 223 -12.90 -3.64 33.36
CA GLU A 223 -11.96 -4.52 32.65
C GLU A 223 -10.97 -3.73 31.78
N ALA A 224 -11.27 -2.49 31.43
CA ALA A 224 -10.37 -1.63 30.68
C ALA A 224 -9.03 -1.44 31.44
N GLU A 225 -7.93 -1.62 30.73
CA GLU A 225 -6.56 -1.40 31.21
C GLU A 225 -6.10 0.04 30.99
N ARG A 226 -6.77 0.76 30.08
CA ARG A 226 -6.59 2.20 29.90
C ARG A 226 -7.61 2.95 30.75
N ASP A 227 -7.13 3.91 31.54
CA ASP A 227 -8.01 4.86 32.22
C ASP A 227 -8.73 5.78 31.21
N ARG A 228 -9.81 6.42 31.65
CA ARG A 228 -10.61 7.36 30.84
C ARG A 228 -9.83 8.56 30.33
N GLU A 229 -8.80 9.01 31.03
CA GLU A 229 -8.04 10.23 30.67
C GLU A 229 -8.97 11.46 30.44
N ALA A 230 -10.09 11.53 31.17
CA ALA A 230 -11.19 12.51 31.04
C ALA A 230 -12.09 12.38 29.78
N ASP A 231 -11.95 11.32 29.00
CA ASP A 231 -12.93 10.96 27.97
C ASP A 231 -14.23 10.46 28.58
N GLY A 232 -15.32 10.54 27.81
CA GLY A 232 -16.66 10.11 28.18
C GLY A 232 -17.48 11.14 28.98
N GLU A 233 -17.05 12.39 29.04
CA GLU A 233 -17.80 13.50 29.65
C GLU A 233 -18.89 14.07 28.72
N THR A 234 -18.69 13.97 27.40
CA THR A 234 -19.60 14.53 26.38
C THR A 234 -19.77 13.55 25.22
N GLU A 235 -20.86 13.69 24.47
CA GLU A 235 -21.16 12.86 23.29
C GLU A 235 -20.07 12.97 22.22
N ASP A 236 -19.52 14.18 21.98
CA ASP A 236 -18.42 14.43 21.03
C ASP A 236 -17.05 13.94 21.52
N ASN A 237 -16.97 13.53 22.79
CA ASN A 237 -15.74 13.00 23.40
C ASN A 237 -16.05 11.72 24.18
N PRO A 238 -16.59 10.68 23.54
CA PRO A 238 -16.96 9.48 24.25
C PRO A 238 -15.71 8.63 24.53
N TRP A 239 -15.75 7.87 25.63
CA TRP A 239 -14.63 7.02 26.02
C TRP A 239 -14.68 5.68 25.29
N ASP A 240 -13.60 5.33 24.59
CA ASP A 240 -13.41 3.98 24.07
C ASP A 240 -12.82 3.10 25.17
N PHE A 241 -13.63 2.20 25.72
CA PHE A 241 -13.24 1.31 26.81
C PHE A 241 -12.80 -0.08 26.33
N PHE A 242 -13.10 -0.44 25.07
CA PHE A 242 -13.03 -1.82 24.58
C PHE A 242 -12.10 -1.99 23.39
N HIS A 243 -12.28 -1.15 22.36
CA HIS A 243 -11.49 -1.11 21.13
C HIS A 243 -11.33 -2.49 20.44
N ILE A 244 -12.40 -2.97 19.80
CA ILE A 244 -12.36 -4.18 18.97
C ILE A 244 -11.50 -3.94 17.72
N ASN A 245 -10.54 -4.82 17.46
CA ASN A 245 -9.62 -4.64 16.33
C ASN A 245 -9.42 -5.89 15.46
N SER A 246 -9.99 -7.01 15.86
CA SER A 246 -10.09 -8.19 15.01
C SER A 246 -11.21 -9.11 15.44
N ILE A 247 -11.83 -9.75 14.46
CA ILE A 247 -12.86 -10.79 14.61
C ILE A 247 -12.51 -11.97 13.68
N ASP A 248 -12.70 -13.18 14.17
CA ASP A 248 -12.64 -14.43 13.41
C ASP A 248 -13.83 -15.33 13.77
N LYS A 249 -14.27 -16.19 12.86
CA LYS A 249 -15.37 -17.14 13.07
C LYS A 249 -14.89 -18.56 12.82
N ASP A 250 -15.12 -19.44 13.80
CA ASP A 250 -14.72 -20.83 13.68
C ASP A 250 -15.78 -21.71 12.99
N TRP A 251 -15.46 -22.99 12.83
CA TRP A 251 -16.36 -23.98 12.22
C TRP A 251 -17.55 -24.37 13.11
N ARG A 252 -17.52 -24.03 14.41
CA ARG A 252 -18.65 -24.24 15.33
C ARG A 252 -19.67 -23.11 15.23
N GLY A 253 -19.33 -22.04 14.50
CA GLY A 253 -20.13 -20.85 14.34
C GLY A 253 -19.90 -19.81 15.44
N ASN A 254 -18.85 -19.97 16.25
CA ASN A 254 -18.52 -19.08 17.35
C ASN A 254 -17.45 -18.06 16.93
N TYR A 255 -17.37 -16.95 17.65
CA TYR A 255 -16.50 -15.83 17.29
C TYR A 255 -15.33 -15.69 18.24
N LEU A 256 -14.15 -15.39 17.71
CA LEU A 256 -13.00 -14.91 18.47
C LEU A 256 -12.83 -13.43 18.19
N ILE A 257 -12.78 -12.62 19.24
CA ILE A 257 -12.51 -11.19 19.14
C ILE A 257 -11.26 -10.81 19.90
N SER A 258 -10.55 -9.81 19.38
CA SER A 258 -9.47 -9.14 20.10
C SER A 258 -9.93 -7.76 20.57
N ALA A 259 -9.83 -7.54 21.87
CA ALA A 259 -10.15 -6.29 22.53
C ALA A 259 -8.85 -5.63 23.02
N ARG A 260 -8.44 -4.57 22.32
CA ARG A 260 -7.14 -3.93 22.55
C ARG A 260 -7.04 -3.34 23.93
N TYR A 261 -8.11 -2.72 24.43
CA TYR A 261 -8.08 -1.94 25.67
C TYR A 261 -8.36 -2.76 26.94
N THR A 262 -8.72 -4.03 26.79
CA THR A 262 -8.80 -4.99 27.90
C THR A 262 -7.61 -5.95 27.92
N ASN A 263 -6.66 -5.80 26.97
CA ASN A 263 -5.52 -6.72 26.78
C ASN A 263 -5.93 -8.19 26.73
N SER A 264 -7.08 -8.48 26.09
CA SER A 264 -7.65 -9.82 26.10
C SER A 264 -8.26 -10.22 24.76
N LEU A 265 -8.32 -11.53 24.54
CA LEU A 265 -9.14 -12.16 23.53
C LEU A 265 -10.38 -12.77 24.19
N ALA A 266 -11.51 -12.78 23.49
CA ALA A 266 -12.73 -13.43 23.97
C ALA A 266 -13.33 -14.33 22.91
N TYR A 267 -13.77 -15.51 23.35
CA TYR A 267 -14.49 -16.47 22.53
C TYR A 267 -15.98 -16.45 22.90
N ILE A 268 -16.81 -16.26 21.88
CA ILE A 268 -18.21 -15.88 22.02
C ILE A 268 -19.08 -16.95 21.35
N ASP A 269 -20.12 -17.40 22.05
CA ASP A 269 -21.12 -18.30 21.49
C ASP A 269 -21.90 -17.58 20.38
N GLY A 270 -21.86 -18.10 19.15
CA GLY A 270 -22.47 -17.43 18.01
C GLY A 270 -23.98 -17.57 17.91
N ARG A 271 -24.63 -18.18 18.91
CA ARG A 271 -26.10 -18.28 19.00
C ARG A 271 -26.64 -17.40 20.11
N THR A 272 -25.97 -17.37 21.27
CA THR A 272 -26.45 -16.63 22.44
C THR A 272 -25.73 -15.30 22.63
N GLY A 273 -24.53 -15.13 22.07
CA GLY A 273 -23.66 -13.99 22.34
C GLY A 273 -22.91 -14.07 23.67
N ASP A 274 -23.08 -15.16 24.43
CA ASP A 274 -22.42 -15.32 25.73
C ASP A 274 -20.90 -15.51 25.57
N ILE A 275 -20.14 -14.95 26.51
CA ILE A 275 -18.70 -15.20 26.60
C ILE A 275 -18.48 -16.64 27.09
N ILE A 276 -17.80 -17.45 26.29
CA ILE A 276 -17.40 -18.81 26.64
C ILE A 276 -16.12 -18.78 27.49
N TRP A 277 -15.11 -18.04 27.03
CA TRP A 277 -13.86 -17.83 27.77
C TRP A 277 -13.17 -16.53 27.35
N LYS A 278 -12.25 -16.06 28.19
CA LYS A 278 -11.32 -14.96 27.88
C LYS A 278 -9.87 -15.42 28.06
N LEU A 279 -8.97 -15.00 27.16
CA LEU A 279 -7.54 -15.23 27.24
C LEU A 279 -6.82 -13.89 27.46
N GLY A 280 -6.08 -13.76 28.56
CA GLY A 280 -5.43 -12.51 28.96
C GLY A 280 -6.36 -11.53 29.68
N GLY A 281 -5.84 -10.34 29.98
CA GLY A 281 -6.53 -9.29 30.72
C GLY A 281 -6.95 -9.65 32.15
N LYS A 282 -7.76 -8.80 32.76
CA LYS A 282 -8.21 -8.95 34.17
C LYS A 282 -9.11 -10.15 34.42
N GLN A 283 -9.77 -10.68 33.39
CA GLN A 283 -10.74 -11.78 33.47
C GLN A 283 -10.27 -13.05 32.75
N ASN A 284 -8.96 -13.29 32.72
CA ASN A 284 -8.36 -14.46 32.08
C ASN A 284 -8.91 -15.78 32.64
N SER A 285 -9.27 -16.71 31.74
CA SER A 285 -9.83 -18.02 32.06
C SER A 285 -8.81 -19.15 32.08
N PHE A 286 -7.57 -18.92 31.61
CA PHE A 286 -6.58 -19.97 31.37
C PHE A 286 -5.43 -19.99 32.37
N THR A 287 -4.98 -21.18 32.76
CA THR A 287 -3.67 -21.34 33.40
C THR A 287 -2.57 -21.25 32.35
N ASP A 288 -1.69 -20.26 32.48
CA ASP A 288 -0.55 -20.07 31.57
C ASP A 288 0.60 -21.05 31.90
N LEU A 289 0.97 -21.89 30.94
CA LEU A 289 2.04 -22.88 31.03
C LEU A 289 3.40 -22.35 30.54
N SER A 290 3.45 -21.10 30.11
CA SER A 290 4.60 -20.37 29.56
C SER A 290 4.96 -19.15 30.42
N HIS A 291 4.67 -19.19 31.72
CA HIS A 291 5.04 -18.17 32.70
C HIS A 291 4.57 -16.75 32.37
N GLY A 292 3.37 -16.64 31.79
CA GLY A 292 2.76 -15.37 31.37
C GLY A 292 3.00 -15.04 29.90
N GLY A 293 3.81 -15.83 29.18
CA GLY A 293 4.06 -15.61 27.76
C GLY A 293 2.81 -15.72 26.88
N ALA A 294 1.81 -16.52 27.29
CA ALA A 294 0.57 -16.74 26.54
C ALA A 294 -0.56 -15.79 26.97
N THR A 295 -0.58 -15.34 28.23
CA THR A 295 -1.67 -14.52 28.77
C THR A 295 -1.34 -13.05 28.95
N ASN A 296 -0.05 -12.66 29.05
CA ASN A 296 0.36 -11.26 29.20
C ASN A 296 0.53 -10.55 27.85
N ILE A 297 -0.36 -10.80 26.91
CA ILE A 297 -0.48 -10.02 25.68
C ILE A 297 -0.94 -8.60 26.02
N SER A 298 -0.55 -7.60 25.23
CA SER A 298 -1.03 -6.24 25.46
C SER A 298 -1.11 -5.38 24.21
N TRP A 299 -2.19 -4.61 24.12
CA TRP A 299 -2.53 -3.76 22.98
C TRP A 299 -2.56 -4.52 21.65
N GLN A 300 -2.82 -5.83 21.71
CA GLN A 300 -2.64 -6.81 20.65
C GLN A 300 -3.62 -6.61 19.49
N HIS A 301 -3.25 -7.08 18.31
CA HIS A 301 -4.05 -7.05 17.08
C HIS A 301 -4.09 -8.41 16.39
N HIS A 302 -5.03 -8.55 15.46
CA HIS A 302 -5.13 -9.63 14.48
C HIS A 302 -5.07 -11.04 15.08
N ALA A 303 -5.96 -11.30 16.05
CA ALA A 303 -6.16 -12.65 16.57
C ALA A 303 -6.89 -13.52 15.55
N ARG A 304 -6.37 -14.73 15.28
CA ARG A 304 -6.96 -15.70 14.33
C ARG A 304 -6.83 -17.13 14.83
N PHE A 305 -7.84 -17.95 14.59
CA PHE A 305 -7.72 -19.39 14.74
C PHE A 305 -6.84 -19.99 13.65
N GLN A 306 -5.95 -20.90 14.04
CA GLN A 306 -5.03 -21.60 13.15
C GLN A 306 -5.50 -23.06 12.98
N VAL A 307 -6.59 -23.20 12.22
CA VAL A 307 -7.43 -24.40 12.20
C VAL A 307 -6.81 -25.68 11.64
N ARG A 308 -5.60 -25.62 11.06
CA ARG A 308 -4.95 -26.77 10.44
C ARG A 308 -4.63 -27.90 11.43
N THR A 309 -4.49 -27.56 12.71
CA THR A 309 -4.11 -28.49 13.78
C THR A 309 -5.15 -28.58 14.90
N ASP A 310 -6.32 -27.98 14.72
CA ASP A 310 -7.36 -27.94 15.75
C ASP A 310 -7.94 -29.32 16.02
N THR A 311 -8.20 -29.59 17.29
CA THR A 311 -9.02 -30.71 17.76
C THR A 311 -10.24 -30.16 18.50
N ASN A 312 -11.06 -31.04 19.07
CA ASN A 312 -12.19 -30.57 19.87
C ASN A 312 -11.75 -29.88 21.17
N ALA A 313 -10.60 -30.25 21.73
CA ALA A 313 -10.12 -29.73 23.01
C ALA A 313 -9.01 -28.69 22.84
N THR A 314 -8.13 -28.88 21.86
CA THR A 314 -6.95 -28.03 21.65
C THR A 314 -7.09 -27.20 20.39
N ARG A 315 -6.81 -25.89 20.48
CA ARG A 315 -6.84 -24.95 19.35
C ARG A 315 -5.59 -24.09 19.32
N MET A 316 -5.18 -23.70 18.12
CA MET A 316 -4.07 -22.77 17.92
C MET A 316 -4.60 -21.37 17.60
N ILE A 317 -4.00 -20.34 18.22
CA ILE A 317 -4.35 -18.93 18.00
C ILE A 317 -3.08 -18.15 17.64
N SER A 318 -3.10 -17.43 16.53
CA SER A 318 -2.05 -16.46 16.20
C SER A 318 -2.43 -15.07 16.68
N VAL A 319 -1.48 -14.30 17.19
CA VAL A 319 -1.68 -12.93 17.68
C VAL A 319 -0.51 -12.05 17.25
N PHE A 320 -0.77 -10.82 16.82
CA PHE A 320 0.25 -9.77 16.75
C PHE A 320 0.23 -9.00 18.08
N ASP A 321 1.25 -9.23 18.92
CA ASP A 321 1.36 -8.62 20.25
C ASP A 321 2.16 -7.32 20.14
N ASN A 322 1.45 -6.19 20.18
CA ASN A 322 2.05 -4.86 20.00
C ASN A 322 2.98 -4.51 21.15
N THR A 323 2.59 -4.84 22.39
CA THR A 323 3.27 -4.52 23.65
C THR A 323 3.47 -3.03 23.95
N SER A 324 2.96 -2.16 23.09
CA SER A 324 3.10 -0.71 23.16
C SER A 324 1.78 -0.04 22.82
N ARG A 325 1.51 1.11 23.45
CA ARG A 325 0.34 1.96 23.19
C ARG A 325 0.69 3.35 22.67
N GLY A 326 1.98 3.63 22.46
CA GLY A 326 2.48 4.90 21.97
C GLY A 326 2.84 5.87 23.09
N GLU A 327 2.66 7.16 22.82
CA GLU A 327 3.07 8.25 23.70
C GLU A 327 2.53 8.09 25.13
N GLY A 328 3.39 8.38 26.12
CA GLY A 328 3.07 8.20 27.54
C GLY A 328 3.16 6.75 28.03
N ALA A 329 3.67 5.81 27.22
CA ALA A 329 3.94 4.43 27.62
C ALA A 329 5.37 3.99 27.27
N PRO A 330 5.91 2.97 27.97
CA PRO A 330 7.15 2.34 27.56
C PRO A 330 7.06 1.80 26.13
N GLU A 331 8.13 2.01 25.37
CA GLU A 331 8.27 1.44 24.04
C GLU A 331 8.81 0.01 24.16
N HIS A 332 8.00 -0.96 23.76
CA HIS A 332 8.36 -2.37 23.74
C HIS A 332 8.32 -2.92 22.31
N THR A 333 9.16 -3.93 22.05
CA THR A 333 9.26 -4.56 20.74
C THR A 333 8.04 -5.42 20.48
N SER A 334 7.38 -5.22 19.34
CA SER A 334 6.23 -6.04 18.94
C SER A 334 6.69 -7.42 18.47
N ARG A 335 5.83 -8.42 18.66
CA ARG A 335 6.12 -9.82 18.30
C ARG A 335 4.90 -10.50 17.68
N GLY A 336 5.16 -11.53 16.88
CA GLY A 336 4.14 -12.52 16.54
C GLY A 336 4.10 -13.61 17.61
N LEU A 337 2.90 -14.05 17.99
CA LEU A 337 2.70 -15.14 18.94
C LEU A 337 1.83 -16.23 18.32
N LEU A 338 2.24 -17.47 18.51
CA LEU A 338 1.41 -18.64 18.28
C LEU A 338 1.14 -19.33 19.62
N ILE A 339 -0.11 -19.33 20.04
CA ILE A 339 -0.55 -19.82 21.34
C ILE A 339 -1.41 -21.08 21.14
N GLU A 340 -1.09 -22.14 21.85
CA GLU A 340 -1.97 -23.30 22.00
C GLU A 340 -2.86 -23.09 23.22
N ILE A 341 -4.17 -23.29 23.06
CA ILE A 341 -5.12 -23.36 24.16
C ILE A 341 -5.74 -24.75 24.26
N ASN A 342 -6.03 -25.19 25.47
CA ASN A 342 -6.85 -26.36 25.74
C ASN A 342 -8.10 -25.93 26.50
N GLU A 343 -9.26 -26.15 25.90
CA GLU A 343 -10.58 -25.77 26.40
C GLU A 343 -11.16 -26.72 27.45
N GLU A 344 -10.63 -27.94 27.57
CA GLU A 344 -11.06 -28.89 28.59
C GLU A 344 -10.29 -28.67 29.90
N THR A 345 -8.97 -28.45 29.81
CA THR A 345 -8.11 -28.21 30.97
C THR A 345 -7.96 -26.73 31.29
N MET A 346 -8.47 -25.83 30.44
CA MET A 346 -8.33 -24.38 30.54
C MET A 346 -6.87 -23.97 30.74
N THR A 347 -5.98 -24.46 29.86
CA THR A 347 -4.54 -24.12 29.87
C THR A 347 -4.13 -23.44 28.57
N ALA A 348 -3.19 -22.50 28.63
CA ALA A 348 -2.62 -21.83 27.46
C ALA A 348 -1.09 -21.91 27.48
N ALA A 349 -0.47 -22.10 26.33
CA ALA A 349 0.97 -22.18 26.18
C ALA A 349 1.44 -21.50 24.89
N VAL A 350 2.56 -20.79 24.95
CA VAL A 350 3.27 -20.31 23.76
C VAL A 350 3.91 -21.50 23.07
N VAL A 351 3.61 -21.67 21.79
CA VAL A 351 4.25 -22.64 20.90
C VAL A 351 5.40 -22.02 20.15
N GLN A 352 5.23 -20.77 19.69
CA GLN A 352 6.26 -20.04 18.97
C GLN A 352 6.11 -18.53 19.16
N GLU A 353 7.26 -17.85 19.17
CA GLU A 353 7.36 -16.39 19.13
C GLU A 353 8.17 -15.95 17.91
N TYR A 354 7.76 -14.85 17.29
CA TYR A 354 8.41 -14.30 16.11
C TYR A 354 8.91 -12.89 16.44
N TRP A 355 10.22 -12.77 16.58
CA TRP A 355 10.90 -11.53 16.96
C TRP A 355 11.72 -10.99 15.79
N ASN A 356 11.53 -9.72 15.44
CA ASN A 356 12.38 -9.09 14.44
C ASN A 356 13.81 -8.92 14.98
N PRO A 357 14.87 -9.37 14.26
CA PRO A 357 16.25 -9.15 14.67
C PRO A 357 16.60 -7.68 14.91
N THR A 358 16.02 -6.78 14.13
CA THR A 358 16.05 -5.34 14.40
C THR A 358 14.74 -5.01 15.12
N PRO A 359 14.77 -4.63 16.42
CA PRO A 359 13.55 -4.34 17.16
C PRO A 359 12.68 -3.29 16.46
N ILE A 360 11.41 -3.62 16.24
CA ILE A 360 10.38 -2.69 15.75
C ILE A 360 9.28 -2.62 16.81
N SER A 361 8.96 -1.41 17.26
CA SER A 361 7.81 -1.15 18.13
C SER A 361 6.67 -0.58 17.33
N SER A 362 5.61 -1.35 17.16
CA SER A 362 4.37 -0.89 16.55
C SER A 362 3.34 -0.59 17.65
N GLN A 363 3.06 0.68 17.87
CA GLN A 363 2.14 1.13 18.93
C GLN A 363 0.66 0.82 18.67
N SER A 364 0.30 0.45 17.43
CA SER A 364 -1.06 0.11 17.04
C SER A 364 -1.07 -0.67 15.72
N GLN A 365 -2.20 -1.31 15.40
CA GLN A 365 -2.40 -2.01 14.14
C GLN A 365 -1.43 -3.21 14.03
N GLY A 366 -1.32 -3.76 12.82
CA GLY A 366 -0.43 -4.88 12.53
C GLY A 366 -1.16 -6.21 12.36
N SER A 367 -0.44 -7.16 11.77
CA SER A 367 -0.95 -8.48 11.43
C SER A 367 0.12 -9.55 11.63
N MET A 368 -0.35 -10.74 11.99
CA MET A 368 0.38 -11.99 11.84
C MET A 368 -0.41 -12.89 10.90
N GLN A 369 0.19 -13.30 9.78
CA GLN A 369 -0.39 -14.24 8.83
C GLN A 369 0.48 -15.50 8.78
N VAL A 370 -0.13 -16.66 9.03
CA VAL A 370 0.51 -17.96 8.77
C VAL A 370 0.20 -18.38 7.33
N LEU A 371 1.22 -18.60 6.52
CA LEU A 371 1.12 -18.99 5.12
C LEU A 371 0.90 -20.51 4.98
N GLU A 372 0.49 -20.94 3.78
CA GLU A 372 0.21 -22.36 3.55
C GLU A 372 1.43 -23.27 3.68
N ASN A 373 2.64 -22.75 3.45
CA ASN A 373 3.89 -23.46 3.64
C ASN A 373 4.36 -23.49 5.11
N GLY A 374 3.67 -22.80 6.02
CA GLY A 374 4.01 -22.68 7.43
C GLY A 374 4.85 -21.45 7.79
N ASP A 375 5.36 -20.71 6.80
CA ASP A 375 6.03 -19.42 7.04
C ASP A 375 5.06 -18.40 7.64
N VAL A 376 5.61 -17.40 8.30
CA VAL A 376 4.83 -16.35 8.98
C VAL A 376 5.19 -14.98 8.44
N VAL A 377 4.19 -14.16 8.12
CA VAL A 377 4.37 -12.76 7.75
C VAL A 377 3.85 -11.88 8.88
N LEU A 378 4.73 -11.04 9.43
CA LEU A 378 4.37 -9.98 10.36
C LEU A 378 4.33 -8.63 9.64
N GLY A 379 3.16 -8.00 9.58
CA GLY A 379 3.01 -6.61 9.17
C GLY A 379 3.01 -5.70 10.39
N TYR A 380 3.90 -4.70 10.44
CA TYR A 380 4.08 -3.86 11.62
C TYR A 380 3.14 -2.65 11.67
N GLY A 381 2.04 -2.64 10.91
CA GLY A 381 0.94 -1.70 11.10
C GLY A 381 1.36 -0.23 11.03
N TYR A 382 1.49 0.38 12.22
CA TYR A 382 1.94 1.77 12.42
C TYR A 382 3.40 2.03 12.00
N SER A 383 4.22 1.00 11.83
CA SER A 383 5.57 1.12 11.28
C SER A 383 5.58 0.63 9.84
N ALA A 384 6.23 1.39 8.94
CA ALA A 384 6.28 1.11 7.51
C ALA A 384 7.18 -0.09 7.15
N ALA A 385 6.91 -1.26 7.73
CA ALA A 385 7.68 -2.48 7.58
C ALA A 385 6.82 -3.75 7.62
N TRP A 386 7.37 -4.82 7.05
CA TRP A 386 6.94 -6.19 7.32
C TRP A 386 8.14 -7.14 7.32
N THR A 387 7.99 -8.29 7.99
CA THR A 387 8.99 -9.35 8.03
C THR A 387 8.35 -10.70 7.79
N GLN A 388 8.90 -11.47 6.85
CA GLN A 388 8.58 -12.90 6.66
C GLN A 388 9.58 -13.74 7.45
N PHE A 389 9.08 -14.76 8.12
CA PHE A 389 9.83 -15.73 8.92
C PHE A 389 9.52 -17.14 8.43
N THR A 390 10.45 -18.06 8.65
CA THR A 390 10.15 -19.50 8.65
C THR A 390 9.20 -19.87 9.79
N ALA A 391 8.61 -21.06 9.75
CA ALA A 391 7.76 -21.59 10.83
C ALA A 391 8.47 -21.67 12.20
N ASP A 392 9.80 -21.85 12.22
CA ASP A 392 10.63 -21.91 13.42
C ASP A 392 11.15 -20.54 13.90
N GLY A 393 10.78 -19.45 13.22
CA GLY A 393 11.04 -18.08 13.68
C GLY A 393 12.31 -17.44 13.10
N GLU A 394 12.94 -18.05 12.09
CA GLU A 394 14.10 -17.46 11.42
C GLU A 394 13.65 -16.40 10.37
N PRO A 395 14.21 -15.19 10.39
CA PRO A 395 13.84 -14.13 9.45
C PRO A 395 14.28 -14.47 8.03
N LEU A 396 13.35 -14.39 7.07
CA LEU A 396 13.58 -14.64 5.63
C LEU A 396 13.67 -13.35 4.81
N CYS A 397 12.76 -12.41 5.05
CA CYS A 397 12.80 -11.09 4.41
C CYS A 397 12.30 -10.04 5.37
N GLU A 398 13.02 -8.92 5.47
CA GLU A 398 12.59 -7.72 6.19
C GLU A 398 12.58 -6.57 5.19
N VAL A 399 11.41 -5.96 5.02
CA VAL A 399 11.16 -4.96 3.98
C VAL A 399 10.56 -3.72 4.59
N HIS A 400 11.10 -2.55 4.24
CA HIS A 400 10.59 -1.26 4.64
C HIS A 400 10.03 -0.51 3.43
N PHE A 401 8.88 0.13 3.60
CA PHE A 401 8.23 0.99 2.60
C PHE A 401 8.16 2.47 3.04
N GLY A 402 8.91 2.80 4.09
CA GLY A 402 9.19 4.13 4.58
C GLY A 402 10.48 4.13 5.42
N PRO A 403 11.07 5.29 5.71
CA PRO A 403 12.33 5.41 6.44
C PRO A 403 12.14 4.98 7.89
N ARG A 404 13.10 4.20 8.40
CA ARG A 404 13.08 3.68 9.78
C ARG A 404 13.00 4.77 10.85
N ILE A 405 13.62 5.94 10.60
CA ILE A 405 13.55 7.07 11.53
C ILE A 405 12.12 7.59 11.76
N GLU A 406 11.18 7.29 10.84
CA GLU A 406 9.78 7.72 10.91
C GLU A 406 8.82 6.61 11.37
N PHE A 407 9.32 5.45 11.82
CA PHE A 407 8.47 4.31 12.22
C PHE A 407 7.51 4.60 13.39
N HIS A 408 7.75 5.68 14.13
CA HIS A 408 6.91 6.15 15.23
C HIS A 408 6.08 7.39 14.87
N GLY A 409 6.31 7.98 13.69
CA GLY A 409 5.74 9.27 13.30
C GLY A 409 4.41 9.18 12.55
N GLY A 410 3.93 7.98 12.21
CA GLY A 410 2.67 7.80 11.46
C GLY A 410 2.68 8.37 10.04
N GLN A 411 3.84 8.84 9.55
CA GLN A 411 3.99 9.50 8.25
C GLN A 411 3.57 8.59 7.10
N ILE A 412 3.89 7.30 7.21
CA ILE A 412 3.50 6.24 6.28
C ILE A 412 3.22 5.00 7.10
N VAL A 413 2.06 4.43 6.90
CA VAL A 413 1.61 3.21 7.58
C VAL A 413 0.81 2.36 6.59
N SER A 414 0.69 1.08 6.88
CA SER A 414 -0.31 0.20 6.27
C SER A 414 -0.92 -0.61 7.39
N TYR A 415 -2.23 -0.52 7.58
CA TYR A 415 -2.89 -1.08 8.76
C TYR A 415 -2.57 -2.56 8.98
N ARG A 416 -2.53 -3.33 7.89
CA ARG A 416 -1.99 -4.69 7.81
C ARG A 416 -1.21 -4.86 6.52
N VAL A 417 -0.42 -5.92 6.45
CA VAL A 417 0.26 -6.40 5.25
C VAL A 417 0.02 -7.90 5.14
N PHE A 418 -0.32 -8.36 3.94
CA PHE A 418 -0.61 -9.78 3.68
C PHE A 418 0.08 -10.27 2.42
N LYS A 419 0.40 -11.56 2.36
CA LYS A 419 0.76 -12.24 1.11
C LYS A 419 -0.41 -13.07 0.61
N GLN A 420 -0.77 -12.91 -0.66
CA GLN A 420 -1.94 -13.55 -1.26
C GLN A 420 -1.69 -14.02 -2.69
N GLU A 421 -2.40 -15.07 -3.08
CA GLU A 421 -2.57 -15.42 -4.49
C GLU A 421 -3.57 -14.46 -5.13
N TRP A 422 -3.22 -13.92 -6.30
CA TRP A 422 -4.10 -13.04 -7.05
C TRP A 422 -3.95 -13.27 -8.56
N VAL A 423 -5.06 -13.24 -9.28
CA VAL A 423 -5.09 -13.25 -10.75
C VAL A 423 -5.82 -11.99 -11.18
N GLY A 424 -5.09 -11.08 -11.80
CA GLY A 424 -5.62 -9.84 -12.35
C GLY A 424 -5.69 -9.89 -13.88
N LEU A 425 -6.90 -9.63 -14.39
CA LEU A 425 -7.28 -9.64 -15.80
C LEU A 425 -8.00 -8.31 -16.12
N PRO A 426 -7.30 -7.16 -16.02
CA PRO A 426 -7.92 -5.86 -16.25
C PRO A 426 -8.57 -5.77 -17.65
N LEU A 427 -9.75 -5.13 -17.73
CA LEU A 427 -10.47 -4.91 -19.00
C LEU A 427 -9.90 -3.72 -19.81
N THR A 428 -9.06 -2.89 -19.19
CA THR A 428 -8.36 -1.80 -19.88
C THR A 428 -7.35 -2.35 -20.88
N SER A 429 -6.90 -1.53 -21.82
CA SER A 429 -5.77 -1.89 -22.68
C SER A 429 -4.42 -1.59 -22.01
N PRO A 430 -3.32 -2.28 -22.38
CA PRO A 430 -1.98 -1.89 -21.99
C PRO A 430 -1.69 -0.42 -22.33
N SER A 431 -1.04 0.29 -21.42
CA SER A 431 -0.64 1.69 -21.59
C SER A 431 0.76 1.77 -22.18
N VAL A 432 1.01 2.80 -23.00
CA VAL A 432 2.29 2.98 -23.71
C VAL A 432 2.72 4.44 -23.72
N ALA A 433 4.03 4.67 -23.54
CA ALA A 433 4.68 5.95 -23.75
C ALA A 433 5.88 5.80 -24.67
N LEU A 434 6.14 6.78 -25.52
CA LEU A 434 7.18 6.73 -26.54
C LEU A 434 8.29 7.75 -26.26
N SER A 435 9.53 7.38 -26.59
CA SER A 435 10.67 8.29 -26.60
C SER A 435 11.71 7.82 -27.60
N GLY A 436 11.90 8.61 -28.67
CA GLY A 436 12.78 8.23 -29.78
C GLY A 436 12.45 6.84 -30.35
N THR A 437 13.40 5.90 -30.25
CA THR A 437 13.25 4.51 -30.72
C THR A 437 12.92 3.54 -29.57
N GLN A 438 12.24 4.01 -28.53
CA GLN A 438 11.85 3.20 -27.38
C GLN A 438 10.38 3.44 -27.03
N ALA A 439 9.71 2.37 -26.62
CA ALA A 439 8.40 2.41 -25.99
C ALA A 439 8.49 1.84 -24.57
N ALA A 440 7.91 2.53 -23.60
CA ALA A 440 7.62 2.00 -22.28
C ALA A 440 6.20 1.46 -22.31
N VAL A 441 5.99 0.21 -21.88
CA VAL A 441 4.68 -0.44 -21.82
C VAL A 441 4.41 -1.00 -20.42
N SER A 442 3.17 -0.84 -19.94
CA SER A 442 2.70 -1.44 -18.68
C SER A 442 1.21 -1.77 -18.78
N TRP A 443 0.71 -2.60 -17.86
CA TRP A 443 -0.72 -2.89 -17.77
C TRP A 443 -1.11 -3.09 -16.31
N ASN A 444 -1.73 -2.05 -15.73
CA ASN A 444 -2.02 -1.97 -14.30
C ASN A 444 -2.90 -3.15 -13.84
N GLY A 445 -2.31 -4.08 -13.09
CA GLY A 445 -2.97 -5.27 -12.56
C GLY A 445 -3.00 -6.49 -13.48
N ALA A 446 -2.42 -6.46 -14.67
CA ALA A 446 -2.36 -7.66 -15.51
C ALA A 446 -1.28 -8.63 -15.00
N THR A 447 -1.68 -9.63 -14.20
CA THR A 447 -0.75 -10.57 -13.54
C THR A 447 -0.29 -11.70 -14.46
N GLU A 448 -1.08 -12.02 -15.49
CA GLU A 448 -0.81 -13.17 -16.38
C GLU A 448 0.15 -12.84 -17.54
N VAL A 449 0.54 -11.55 -17.71
CA VAL A 449 1.45 -11.14 -18.79
C VAL A 449 2.88 -11.59 -18.46
N VAL A 450 3.51 -12.35 -19.37
CA VAL A 450 4.92 -12.74 -19.23
C VAL A 450 5.78 -12.29 -20.41
N THR A 451 5.19 -11.88 -21.53
CA THR A 451 5.92 -11.44 -22.72
C THR A 451 5.16 -10.33 -23.45
N TRP A 452 5.90 -9.32 -23.90
CA TRP A 452 5.44 -8.26 -24.78
C TRP A 452 5.92 -8.51 -26.21
N VAL A 453 5.02 -8.45 -27.19
CA VAL A 453 5.34 -8.63 -28.61
C VAL A 453 5.07 -7.34 -29.36
N LEU A 454 6.12 -6.75 -29.94
CA LEU A 454 5.99 -5.64 -30.88
C LEU A 454 5.60 -6.19 -32.25
N GLN A 455 4.56 -5.61 -32.82
CA GLN A 455 4.15 -5.84 -34.20
C GLN A 455 4.07 -4.54 -34.98
N GLY A 456 4.25 -4.62 -36.30
CA GLY A 456 4.08 -3.49 -37.20
C GLY A 456 3.23 -3.82 -38.41
N ALA A 457 2.46 -2.85 -38.88
CA ALA A 457 1.72 -2.93 -40.13
C ALA A 457 2.44 -2.12 -41.20
N LEU A 458 2.62 -2.71 -42.37
CA LEU A 458 3.18 -2.02 -43.53
C LEU A 458 2.24 -0.90 -43.99
N PRO A 459 2.77 0.18 -44.59
CA PRO A 459 1.95 1.21 -45.21
C PRO A 459 0.98 0.58 -46.21
N GLY A 460 -0.32 0.79 -46.02
CA GLY A 460 -1.33 0.23 -46.92
C GLY A 460 -1.03 0.63 -48.37
N VAL A 461 -0.79 -0.36 -49.23
CA VAL A 461 -0.72 -0.13 -50.68
C VAL A 461 -2.13 0.22 -51.12
N LYS A 462 -2.39 1.50 -51.40
CA LYS A 462 -3.56 1.88 -52.20
C LYS A 462 -3.40 1.21 -53.57
N VAL A 463 -4.05 0.06 -53.76
CA VAL A 463 -4.26 -0.48 -55.10
C VAL A 463 -5.18 0.53 -55.79
N ASN A 464 -4.62 1.38 -56.64
CA ASN A 464 -5.39 2.17 -57.59
C ASN A 464 -6.00 1.17 -58.59
N GLY A 465 -7.12 0.57 -58.20
CA GLY A 465 -8.04 -0.16 -59.06
C GLY A 465 -9.20 0.77 -59.40
N ASP A 466 -9.38 0.99 -60.69
CA ASP A 466 -10.33 1.89 -61.35
C ASP A 466 -11.73 2.02 -60.72
N ASP A 467 -12.23 3.25 -60.80
CA ASP A 467 -13.62 3.66 -61.00
C ASP A 467 -14.73 2.84 -60.31
N SER A 468 -15.18 3.32 -59.15
CA SER A 468 -16.60 3.61 -58.95
C SER A 468 -16.84 4.42 -57.68
N ALA A 469 -17.23 5.67 -57.88
CA ALA A 469 -17.62 6.61 -56.84
C ALA A 469 -19.02 6.29 -56.29
N VAL A 470 -19.17 5.31 -55.39
CA VAL A 470 -20.30 5.24 -54.43
C VAL A 470 -19.87 4.46 -53.17
N ALA A 471 -19.21 5.12 -52.22
CA ALA A 471 -19.18 4.74 -50.79
C ALA A 471 -18.39 5.78 -49.97
N ILE A 472 -18.88 7.01 -49.89
CA ILE A 472 -18.38 7.99 -48.92
C ILE A 472 -19.53 8.23 -47.94
N ARG A 473 -19.54 7.47 -46.84
CA ARG A 473 -20.16 7.73 -45.52
C ARG A 473 -20.35 6.41 -44.75
N GLN A 474 -19.23 5.74 -44.45
CA GLN A 474 -19.07 4.69 -43.43
C GLN A 474 -17.67 4.11 -43.62
N ARG A 475 -16.63 4.80 -43.13
CA ARG A 475 -15.25 4.33 -43.21
C ARG A 475 -14.28 5.06 -42.27
N ALA A 476 -14.79 5.57 -41.15
CA ALA A 476 -13.94 6.18 -40.12
C ALA A 476 -13.70 5.22 -38.94
N ASP A 477 -14.57 4.23 -38.72
CA ASP A 477 -14.45 3.28 -37.61
C ASP A 477 -13.92 1.89 -38.04
N ASP A 478 -13.77 1.63 -39.35
CA ASP A 478 -13.38 0.31 -39.89
C ASP A 478 -11.90 0.21 -40.34
N GLU A 479 -11.08 1.26 -40.23
CA GLU A 479 -9.68 1.23 -40.73
C GLU A 479 -8.69 0.40 -39.86
N GLU A 480 -9.10 -0.07 -38.68
CA GLU A 480 -8.25 -0.91 -37.82
C GLU A 480 -8.38 -2.41 -38.11
N HIS A 481 -9.46 -2.86 -38.77
CA HIS A 481 -9.76 -4.27 -39.00
C HIS A 481 -9.05 -4.89 -40.24
N ASP A 482 -8.50 -4.07 -41.15
CA ASP A 482 -7.88 -4.54 -42.40
C ASP A 482 -6.33 -4.46 -42.40
N LEU A 483 -5.69 -4.14 -41.27
CA LEU A 483 -4.23 -4.07 -41.18
C LEU A 483 -3.63 -5.43 -40.79
N GLU A 484 -2.84 -6.01 -41.71
CA GLU A 484 -1.98 -7.15 -41.37
C GLU A 484 -0.76 -6.68 -40.58
N PHE A 485 -0.67 -7.15 -39.33
CA PHE A 485 0.44 -6.86 -38.43
C PHE A 485 1.46 -8.01 -38.44
N GLU A 486 2.70 -7.68 -38.75
CA GLU A 486 3.83 -8.60 -38.74
C GLU A 486 4.58 -8.55 -37.41
N PHE A 487 5.13 -9.70 -37.01
CA PHE A 487 6.00 -9.80 -35.83
C PHE A 487 7.31 -9.03 -36.05
N ILE A 488 7.69 -8.19 -35.08
CA ILE A 488 8.98 -7.49 -35.09
C ILE A 488 9.90 -8.06 -34.02
N THR A 489 9.47 -8.06 -32.76
CA THR A 489 10.28 -8.54 -31.63
C THR A 489 9.40 -8.99 -30.45
N ALA A 490 9.97 -9.82 -29.58
CA ALA A 490 9.35 -10.26 -28.32
C ALA A 490 10.31 -10.02 -27.15
N ILE A 491 9.79 -9.52 -26.04
CA ILE A 491 10.58 -9.15 -24.86
C ILE A 491 9.87 -9.68 -23.61
N PRO A 492 10.57 -10.39 -22.72
CA PRO A 492 10.01 -10.80 -21.43
C PRO A 492 9.52 -9.59 -20.63
N LYS A 493 8.39 -9.72 -19.95
CA LYS A 493 7.95 -8.69 -19.00
C LYS A 493 8.99 -8.56 -17.88
N SER A 494 9.34 -7.32 -17.55
CA SER A 494 10.20 -6.96 -16.42
C SER A 494 9.47 -5.92 -15.56
N GLY A 495 9.37 -6.14 -14.25
CA GLY A 495 8.71 -5.21 -13.32
C GLY A 495 7.27 -4.83 -13.73
N PHE A 496 6.81 -3.66 -13.33
CA PHE A 496 5.56 -3.04 -13.77
C PHE A 496 5.65 -2.52 -15.21
N GLU A 497 6.73 -1.80 -15.54
CA GLU A 497 6.98 -1.18 -16.84
C GLU A 497 8.09 -1.93 -17.58
N THR A 498 7.94 -2.15 -18.89
CA THR A 498 8.96 -2.79 -19.72
C THR A 498 9.33 -1.88 -20.89
N ILE A 499 10.63 -1.79 -21.21
CA ILE A 499 11.09 -1.04 -22.40
C ILE A 499 11.15 -1.98 -23.60
N VAL A 500 10.48 -1.56 -24.67
CA VAL A 500 10.45 -2.22 -25.97
C VAL A 500 11.18 -1.32 -26.99
N PRO A 501 12.25 -1.80 -27.63
CA PRO A 501 12.93 -1.07 -28.70
C PRO A 501 12.05 -1.05 -29.94
N LEU A 502 11.95 0.12 -30.55
CA LEU A 502 11.18 0.37 -31.77
C LEU A 502 12.11 0.39 -32.99
N PRO A 503 11.64 -0.04 -34.17
CA PRO A 503 12.43 -0.03 -35.39
C PRO A 503 12.77 1.41 -35.79
N ALA A 504 14.04 1.72 -36.04
CA ALA A 504 14.46 3.06 -36.43
C ALA A 504 14.09 3.44 -37.89
N ASP A 505 13.57 2.49 -38.66
CA ASP A 505 13.17 2.67 -40.06
C ASP A 505 11.67 2.99 -40.21
N ARG A 506 11.30 3.46 -41.40
CA ARG A 506 9.90 3.72 -41.80
C ARG A 506 9.24 2.50 -42.45
N LEU A 507 9.73 1.29 -42.18
CA LEU A 507 9.20 0.09 -42.83
C LEU A 507 7.71 -0.09 -42.49
N TYR A 508 7.33 0.23 -41.25
CA TYR A 508 5.96 0.12 -40.75
C TYR A 508 5.33 1.50 -40.62
N SER A 509 4.06 1.63 -40.99
CA SER A 509 3.27 2.85 -40.78
C SER A 509 2.56 2.86 -39.43
N LYS A 510 2.28 1.68 -38.86
CA LYS A 510 1.70 1.54 -37.52
C LYS A 510 2.44 0.49 -36.71
N LEU A 511 2.51 0.70 -35.39
CA LEU A 511 3.04 -0.24 -34.42
C LEU A 511 2.00 -0.56 -33.35
N ARG A 512 2.00 -1.78 -32.81
CA ARG A 512 1.25 -2.14 -31.61
C ARG A 512 2.04 -3.11 -30.76
N ILE A 513 1.75 -3.15 -29.46
CA ILE A 513 2.36 -4.08 -28.53
C ILE A 513 1.29 -5.02 -28.00
N ILE A 514 1.51 -6.33 -28.16
CA ILE A 514 0.63 -7.40 -27.67
C ILE A 514 1.18 -7.97 -26.37
N ALA A 515 0.31 -8.19 -25.39
CA ALA A 515 0.61 -8.89 -24.16
C ALA A 515 0.31 -10.39 -24.31
N LEU A 516 1.29 -11.26 -24.02
CA LEU A 516 1.13 -12.71 -24.06
C LEU A 516 1.25 -13.34 -22.66
N ASP A 517 0.43 -14.37 -22.44
CA ASP A 517 0.55 -15.25 -21.29
C ASP A 517 1.66 -16.31 -21.46
N LYS A 518 1.87 -17.13 -20.42
CA LYS A 518 2.85 -18.23 -20.43
C LYS A 518 2.61 -19.33 -21.47
N LYS A 519 1.42 -19.38 -22.07
CA LYS A 519 1.05 -20.32 -23.14
C LYS A 519 1.19 -19.68 -24.53
N GLY A 520 1.56 -18.40 -24.61
CA GLY A 520 1.63 -17.64 -25.85
C GLY A 520 0.27 -17.15 -26.35
N ILE A 521 -0.76 -17.16 -25.50
CA ILE A 521 -2.10 -16.64 -25.81
C ILE A 521 -2.09 -15.12 -25.62
N SER A 522 -2.65 -14.40 -26.60
CA SER A 522 -2.84 -12.95 -26.53
C SER A 522 -3.87 -12.60 -25.46
N LEU A 523 -3.46 -11.81 -24.48
CA LEU A 523 -4.32 -11.29 -23.42
C LEU A 523 -4.94 -9.94 -23.79
N GLY A 524 -4.21 -9.12 -24.55
CA GLY A 524 -4.64 -7.79 -24.97
C GLY A 524 -3.55 -7.10 -25.78
N ALA A 525 -3.86 -5.94 -26.35
CA ALA A 525 -2.93 -5.17 -27.15
C ALA A 525 -3.12 -3.67 -26.92
N THR A 526 -2.06 -2.88 -27.08
CA THR A 526 -2.17 -1.43 -27.18
C THR A 526 -2.99 -1.06 -28.42
N LYS A 527 -3.60 0.14 -28.42
CA LYS A 527 -4.09 0.75 -29.66
C LYS A 527 -2.97 0.81 -30.70
N ALA A 528 -3.31 0.70 -31.99
CA ALA A 528 -2.32 0.85 -33.04
C ALA A 528 -1.83 2.30 -33.10
N LEU A 529 -0.53 2.48 -32.93
CA LEU A 529 0.15 3.77 -32.94
C LEU A 529 0.65 4.09 -34.34
N ASN A 530 0.41 5.30 -34.85
CA ASN A 530 1.08 5.75 -36.06
C ASN A 530 2.59 5.86 -35.79
N TRP A 531 3.41 5.34 -36.70
CA TRP A 531 4.85 5.27 -36.54
C TRP A 531 5.59 6.18 -37.53
N GLU A 532 6.09 7.31 -37.01
CA GLU A 532 6.87 8.28 -37.76
C GLU A 532 8.20 8.60 -37.02
N PRO A 533 9.27 7.79 -37.22
CA PRO A 533 10.50 7.87 -36.44
C PRO A 533 11.26 9.20 -36.55
N GLU A 534 10.99 10.01 -37.58
CA GLU A 534 11.64 11.32 -37.75
C GLU A 534 10.93 12.44 -36.97
N GLU A 535 9.60 12.38 -36.82
CA GLU A 535 8.86 13.38 -36.03
C GLU A 535 9.20 13.29 -34.54
N MET A 536 9.49 12.07 -34.05
CA MET A 536 9.92 11.81 -32.68
C MET A 536 11.36 12.23 -32.38
N LYS A 537 12.20 12.49 -33.39
CA LYS A 537 13.52 13.12 -33.21
C LYS A 537 13.44 14.64 -33.04
N THR A 538 12.33 15.25 -33.49
CA THR A 538 12.16 16.72 -33.53
C THR A 538 11.37 17.32 -32.37
N GLN A 539 10.81 16.52 -31.46
CA GLN A 539 10.24 17.06 -30.21
C GLN A 539 11.33 17.32 -29.15
N VAL A 540 12.25 18.21 -29.49
CA VAL A 540 13.07 18.93 -28.51
C VAL A 540 12.23 20.12 -28.06
N ALA A 541 11.76 20.10 -26.82
CA ALA A 541 10.99 21.19 -26.24
C ALA A 541 11.81 22.51 -26.29
N VAL A 542 11.45 23.40 -27.21
CA VAL A 542 11.80 24.82 -27.13
C VAL A 542 10.73 25.49 -26.26
N TYR A 543 11.02 25.71 -24.98
CA TYR A 543 10.36 26.78 -24.25
C TYR A 543 11.02 28.09 -24.66
N SER A 544 10.44 28.79 -25.63
CA SER A 544 10.74 30.21 -25.85
C SER A 544 9.97 31.02 -24.80
N GLY A 545 10.68 31.49 -23.77
CA GLY A 545 10.23 32.62 -22.98
C GLY A 545 10.33 33.92 -23.77
N GLN A 546 9.51 34.91 -23.37
CA GLN A 546 9.39 36.31 -23.81
C GLN A 546 8.54 36.53 -25.08
N GLU A 547 7.65 37.53 -25.20
CA GLU A 547 7.44 38.86 -24.55
C GLU A 547 6.05 39.42 -25.04
N PRO A 548 5.51 40.65 -24.71
CA PRO A 548 6.18 41.92 -24.43
C PRO A 548 5.60 42.87 -23.33
N HIS A 549 6.44 43.87 -23.06
CA HIS A 549 6.22 45.19 -22.42
C HIS A 549 4.88 45.90 -22.73
N ASP A 550 4.37 46.65 -21.73
CA ASP A 550 3.84 48.01 -21.94
C ASP A 550 4.09 48.89 -20.69
N ASP A 551 4.35 50.17 -20.95
CA ASP A 551 4.98 51.17 -20.10
C ASP A 551 3.98 51.95 -19.22
N GLY A 552 4.44 52.48 -18.07
CA GLY A 552 3.60 53.39 -17.31
C GLY A 552 4.13 54.00 -16.02
N LYS A 553 5.03 54.99 -16.16
CA LYS A 553 5.15 56.22 -15.33
C LYS A 553 6.07 56.25 -14.08
N THR A 554 7.20 56.92 -14.32
CA THR A 554 7.74 58.15 -13.67
C THR A 554 7.93 58.25 -12.15
N GLY A 555 9.16 58.61 -11.76
CA GLY A 555 9.49 59.30 -10.50
C GLY A 555 10.93 59.02 -10.06
N ALA A 556 11.93 59.66 -10.67
CA ALA A 556 12.71 60.76 -10.09
C ALA A 556 13.64 60.36 -8.92
N ALA A 557 14.95 60.33 -9.20
CA ALA A 557 16.04 60.36 -8.21
C ALA A 557 16.14 61.77 -7.55
N PRO A 558 16.91 61.96 -6.46
CA PRO A 558 18.35 62.20 -6.65
C PRO A 558 19.31 61.70 -5.55
N ASP A 559 20.55 61.48 -6.00
CA ASP A 559 21.89 61.76 -5.41
C ASP A 559 22.09 61.97 -3.90
N ALA A 560 23.14 61.33 -3.34
CA ALA A 560 24.22 62.00 -2.61
C ALA A 560 25.36 61.04 -2.15
N THR A 561 26.55 61.28 -2.71
CA THR A 561 27.90 61.45 -2.10
C THR A 561 28.41 60.63 -0.90
N SER A 562 29.73 60.46 -0.91
CA SER A 562 30.60 59.58 -0.13
C SER A 562 31.17 60.14 1.18
N SER A 563 31.71 59.21 2.00
CA SER A 563 32.82 59.33 3.00
C SER A 563 32.43 59.86 4.40
N TRP A 564 32.67 59.20 5.56
CA TRP A 564 33.94 58.75 6.16
C TRP A 564 33.71 57.77 7.36
N THR A 565 34.61 56.77 7.53
CA THR A 565 35.24 56.18 8.78
C THR A 565 34.48 56.15 10.13
N ILE A 566 34.55 55.17 11.06
CA ILE A 566 35.44 54.06 11.45
C ILE A 566 34.60 53.16 12.40
N GLY A 567 34.84 51.85 12.43
CA GLY A 567 34.32 50.97 13.49
C GLY A 567 34.59 49.48 13.24
N ILE A 568 35.86 49.07 13.32
CA ILE A 568 36.29 47.68 13.24
C ILE A 568 35.89 46.96 14.52
N GLY A 569 35.22 45.81 14.36
CA GLY A 569 35.12 44.77 15.39
C GLY A 569 33.71 44.20 15.47
N LEU A 570 33.47 43.12 14.70
CA LEU A 570 32.31 42.18 14.71
C LEU A 570 31.70 41.87 13.32
N ILE A 571 32.47 42.01 12.24
CA ILE A 571 31.98 41.69 10.88
C ILE A 571 32.58 40.40 10.30
N THR A 572 33.64 39.83 10.89
CA THR A 572 34.25 38.60 10.38
C THR A 572 33.49 37.32 10.72
N VAL A 573 32.76 37.26 11.85
CA VAL A 573 31.94 36.09 12.20
C VAL A 573 30.58 36.12 11.48
N SER A 574 30.02 37.31 11.23
CA SER A 574 28.76 37.45 10.50
C SER A 574 28.92 37.30 8.99
N ILE A 575 30.06 37.71 8.41
CA ILE A 575 30.34 37.44 6.99
C ILE A 575 30.73 35.97 6.76
N LEU A 576 31.49 35.33 7.64
CA LEU A 576 31.72 33.88 7.54
C LEU A 576 30.43 33.10 7.79
N GLY A 577 29.60 33.50 8.76
CA GLY A 577 28.29 32.92 9.00
C GLY A 577 27.32 33.12 7.83
N PHE A 578 27.31 34.29 7.20
CA PHE A 578 26.49 34.57 6.02
C PHE A 578 27.04 33.89 4.76
N CYS A 579 28.36 33.79 4.58
CA CYS A 579 28.95 33.05 3.47
C CYS A 579 28.78 31.54 3.65
N VAL A 580 28.89 30.99 4.87
CA VAL A 580 28.58 29.59 5.17
C VAL A 580 27.08 29.36 5.04
N TRP A 581 26.21 30.27 5.48
CA TRP A 581 24.76 30.16 5.27
C TRP A 581 24.38 30.30 3.79
N LEU A 582 25.03 31.16 3.01
CA LEU A 582 24.78 31.33 1.58
C LEU A 582 25.34 30.14 0.79
N VAL A 583 26.52 29.62 1.16
CA VAL A 583 27.08 28.39 0.59
C VAL A 583 26.26 27.19 0.99
N CYS A 584 25.79 27.08 2.23
CA CYS A 584 24.86 26.05 2.67
C CYS A 584 23.49 26.23 2.02
N LYS A 585 22.97 27.44 1.78
CA LYS A 585 21.69 27.67 1.09
C LYS A 585 21.78 27.42 -0.41
N ILE A 586 22.93 27.71 -1.02
CA ILE A 586 23.22 27.36 -2.42
C ILE A 586 23.53 25.87 -2.54
N ALA A 587 24.20 25.24 -1.58
CA ALA A 587 24.46 23.81 -1.55
C ALA A 587 23.19 23.02 -1.21
N TYR A 588 22.32 23.52 -0.34
CA TYR A 588 21.02 22.94 0.00
C TYR A 588 20.00 23.21 -1.10
N GLY A 589 20.05 24.37 -1.76
CA GLY A 589 19.26 24.67 -2.97
C GLY A 589 19.74 23.92 -4.22
N ARG A 590 21.05 23.64 -4.35
CA ARG A 590 21.62 22.74 -5.37
C ARG A 590 21.46 21.26 -5.00
N SER A 591 21.40 20.92 -3.72
CA SER A 591 21.11 19.57 -3.22
C SER A 591 19.63 19.26 -3.40
N LEU A 592 18.72 20.21 -3.15
CA LEU A 592 17.29 20.08 -3.47
C LEU A 592 17.06 20.05 -4.99
N LYS A 593 17.80 20.86 -5.77
CA LYS A 593 17.78 20.72 -7.24
C LYS A 593 18.43 19.42 -7.71
N GLY A 594 19.40 18.87 -6.98
CA GLY A 594 20.07 17.59 -7.25
C GLY A 594 19.29 16.36 -6.77
N LEU A 595 18.39 16.52 -5.79
CA LEU A 595 17.48 15.50 -5.25
C LEU A 595 16.22 15.33 -6.11
N PHE A 596 15.93 16.30 -6.99
CA PHE A 596 14.84 16.24 -7.97
C PHE A 596 15.31 16.23 -9.43
N THR A 597 16.61 16.18 -9.69
CA THR A 597 17.12 15.88 -11.03
C THR A 597 17.32 14.39 -11.15
N ARG A 598 16.41 13.77 -11.91
CA ARG A 598 16.74 12.69 -12.85
C ARG A 598 18.18 12.90 -13.32
N ASP A 599 19.03 11.86 -13.28
CA ASP A 599 20.03 11.77 -14.34
C ASP A 599 19.23 12.00 -15.62
N LYS A 600 19.53 13.09 -16.33
CA LYS A 600 18.78 13.46 -17.51
C LYS A 600 18.87 12.29 -18.50
N ASP A 601 17.87 11.42 -18.50
CA ASP A 601 17.41 10.82 -19.74
C ASP A 601 17.09 12.04 -20.61
N ASP A 602 17.95 12.38 -21.55
CA ASP A 602 17.80 13.56 -22.42
C ASP A 602 16.66 13.38 -23.45
N GLN A 603 15.63 12.57 -23.13
CA GLN A 603 14.49 12.32 -23.99
C GLN A 603 13.17 12.59 -23.23
N ALA A 604 12.33 13.44 -23.83
CA ALA A 604 10.95 13.66 -23.41
C ALA A 604 10.14 12.41 -23.76
N TRP A 605 9.39 11.88 -22.80
CA TRP A 605 8.49 10.76 -23.02
C TRP A 605 7.09 11.31 -23.30
N GLN A 606 6.44 10.82 -24.35
CA GLN A 606 5.06 11.18 -24.68
C GLN A 606 4.14 10.00 -24.38
N ARG A 607 3.20 10.19 -23.45
CA ARG A 607 2.12 9.21 -23.22
C ARG A 607 1.17 9.21 -24.40
N VAL A 608 0.76 8.02 -24.83
CA VAL A 608 -0.30 7.90 -25.82
C VAL A 608 -1.62 7.88 -25.06
N SER A 609 -2.49 8.87 -25.30
CA SER A 609 -3.83 8.89 -24.71
C SER A 609 -4.59 7.64 -25.12
N THR A 610 -5.02 6.86 -24.12
CA THR A 610 -5.83 5.66 -24.33
C THR A 610 -7.31 6.00 -24.55
N GLY A 611 -7.71 7.27 -24.51
CA GLY A 611 -9.12 7.70 -24.66
C GLY A 611 -10.01 7.39 -23.45
N GLU A 612 -9.42 6.93 -22.34
CA GLU A 612 -10.07 6.72 -21.04
C GLU A 612 -9.45 7.65 -19.98
N GLU A 613 -9.22 8.91 -20.33
CA GLU A 613 -9.00 9.94 -19.30
C GLU A 613 -10.35 10.25 -18.68
N LEU A 614 -10.56 9.78 -17.45
CA LEU A 614 -11.68 10.17 -16.61
C LEU A 614 -11.66 11.71 -16.50
N GLU A 615 -12.63 12.36 -17.13
CA GLU A 615 -12.98 13.76 -16.86
C GLU A 615 -13.38 13.90 -15.39
N GLU A 616 -12.47 14.38 -14.55
CA GLU A 616 -12.77 15.20 -13.36
C GLU A 616 -11.46 15.57 -12.65
N LEU A 617 -10.69 16.54 -13.17
CA LEU A 617 -9.71 17.29 -12.38
C LEU A 617 -9.48 18.68 -12.99
N ASP A 618 -10.56 19.46 -13.11
CA ASP A 618 -10.48 20.92 -13.23
C ASP A 618 -11.25 21.54 -12.07
N GLY A 619 -10.50 21.96 -11.05
CA GLY A 619 -11.03 22.62 -9.88
C GLY A 619 -10.18 22.29 -8.67
N PHE A 620 -9.17 23.11 -8.40
CA PHE A 620 -9.02 23.85 -7.14
C PHE A 620 -7.68 24.59 -7.22
N GLY A 621 -7.79 25.88 -7.54
CA GLY A 621 -6.77 26.85 -7.20
C GLY A 621 -6.76 27.07 -5.69
N ASP A 622 -5.57 27.37 -5.19
CA ASP A 622 -5.25 28.06 -3.95
C ASP A 622 -6.29 27.96 -2.82
N ILE A 623 -6.14 26.94 -1.99
CA ILE A 623 -6.63 26.99 -0.60
C ILE A 623 -5.40 27.00 0.29
N GLU A 624 -5.28 28.10 1.04
CA GLU A 624 -4.28 28.34 2.05
C GLU A 624 -4.18 27.15 3.01
N SER A 625 -2.93 26.82 3.36
CA SER A 625 -2.56 25.90 4.44
C SER A 625 -3.27 26.27 5.74
N GLY A 626 -4.35 25.55 6.05
CA GLY A 626 -4.93 25.46 7.38
C GLY A 626 -4.29 24.29 8.13
N ASP A 627 -3.77 24.57 9.33
CA ASP A 627 -3.14 23.63 10.24
C ASP A 627 -3.87 22.29 10.32
N HIS A 628 -3.20 21.22 9.86
CA HIS A 628 -3.62 19.84 10.09
C HIS A 628 -3.23 19.43 11.50
N ALA A 629 -4.23 19.14 12.33
CA ALA A 629 -4.09 18.66 13.68
C ALA A 629 -3.57 17.21 13.71
N SER A 630 -2.26 17.05 13.58
CA SER A 630 -1.52 15.98 14.26
C SER A 630 -1.18 16.46 15.68
N ASP A 631 -2.18 16.53 16.56
CA ASP A 631 -1.98 16.81 17.99
C ASP A 631 -3.31 16.64 18.74
N SER A 632 -3.50 15.49 19.38
CA SER A 632 -4.39 15.42 20.55
C SER A 632 -3.95 14.32 21.53
N LEU A 633 -2.73 14.46 22.05
CA LEU A 633 -2.42 14.08 23.43
C LEU A 633 -2.12 15.37 24.21
N LEU A 634 -3.17 15.86 24.87
CA LEU A 634 -3.19 16.71 26.06
C LEU A 634 -2.09 17.81 26.18
N LYS A 635 -2.42 19.03 25.75
CA LYS A 635 -1.71 20.25 26.19
C LYS A 635 -1.93 20.51 27.68
N GLN A 636 -0.85 20.48 28.46
CA GLN A 636 -0.76 21.08 29.79
C GLN A 636 -0.86 22.61 29.70
N ARG A 637 -1.65 23.20 30.61
CA ARG A 637 -1.59 24.62 30.97
C ARG A 637 -0.40 24.85 31.92
N GLU A 638 0.39 25.88 31.64
CA GLU A 638 1.07 26.65 32.67
C GLU A 638 0.29 27.97 32.89
N GLU A 639 0.16 28.31 34.19
CA GLU A 639 -0.49 29.46 34.84
C GLU A 639 -2.02 29.49 34.99
#